data_AF-A0A068Y3Z4-F1
#
_entry.id   AF-A0A068Y3Z4-F1
#
_cell.length_a   1.000
_cell.length_b   1.000
_cell.length_c   1.000
_cell.angle_alpha   90.00
_cell.angle_beta   90.00
_cell.angle_gamma   90.00
#
_symmetry.space_group_name_H-M   'P 1'
#
loop_
_entity.id
_entity.type
_entity.pdbx_description
1 polymer ?
#
loop_
_entity_poly.entity_id
_entity_poly.type
_entity_poly.pdbx_seq_one_letter_code
_entity_poly.pdbx_strand_id
1 'polypeptide(L)'
;MTPDESVVKASVLIESAIRYRSILHGLDRRRIKVYRVYYSKSFSFISNVCLVILFILPFFEWPSSLTRSAYLGNSVVRPVVPCGVLEGIETICLSVFLVRGVLLAYMFWGEEFLRNKWLVGQFVVLAISFFDLLASISTGCSEFYRVRRFFRPYFLISGSQMLKKTIKCLWNTLPELLGFVLLLMLWILSATVVAMCLFSGPLRQKSHYPATGHFYKSDRGGLGWLYETFYNLIVLLTTANHPDIILPNYSENRAAAFFDIAFLAVGTYIFMNIFTAIMYNQFRGYLFSSVHKRIFRRRVAVRAAFEVLKSQDPVPVVQTDKVLQLLEETSLPGWKKSAISTKLMTQYEGGPVHLTEFMDLFRLLDLSSSLKTPTLVRQFNNPVALRIQSFCISNLCRRVELFVSLVNVFCIILQLVAFEDVDKPSCTFLIINTCFATLYVIENGVRLWVHGWRNSLRMPLTLFDLCVSFGNLALRLYELGLIACGARGVGPEHWSPYDFGQLANLLVILRTLRFMQISNLMTSMLFQMPHHLAPVLGVLISFYYVYALLGFSLFHGTIEHPTNGSTDSNETYVCGTYQQLNYWSINFDDFAASIFTLWSLMVLNNWHVIVRAFTDKIGRWVHIYMVSWWLIASVILLTLITAMIIESFLFARQLHTRQADLLQLRERHRTNAPRLAAVSGSRFCNGNRCGRLIDDDGMEELLPSAELSADHNSSSAAVAAETEDILITSPSNTVAFSFAQMFSGGFEEPTNEELVRHLERYAELGGLVSR
;
A
#
# COMPACT_ATOMS: atom_id res chain seq x y z
N MET A 1 34.56 -27.90 -10.84
CA MET A 1 33.73 -28.27 -12.01
C MET A 1 33.03 -27.02 -12.49
N THR A 2 33.17 -26.64 -13.75
CA THR A 2 32.31 -25.60 -14.34
C THR A 2 30.88 -26.14 -14.37
N PRO A 3 29.89 -25.40 -13.86
CA PRO A 3 28.50 -25.88 -13.87
C PRO A 3 28.03 -26.13 -15.30
N ASP A 4 27.27 -27.21 -15.47
CA ASP A 4 26.69 -27.61 -16.74
C ASP A 4 25.86 -26.46 -17.32
N GLU A 5 25.95 -26.19 -18.63
CA GLU A 5 25.30 -25.02 -19.22
C GLU A 5 23.76 -25.07 -19.07
N SER A 6 23.20 -26.28 -19.09
CA SER A 6 21.78 -26.57 -18.79
C SER A 6 21.39 -26.16 -17.38
N VAL A 7 22.24 -26.42 -16.38
CA VAL A 7 22.01 -26.06 -14.97
C VAL A 7 22.04 -24.54 -14.80
N VAL A 8 22.97 -23.84 -15.45
CA VAL A 8 23.02 -22.37 -15.41
C VAL A 8 21.76 -21.77 -16.04
N LYS A 9 21.29 -22.29 -17.19
CA LYS A 9 20.04 -21.83 -17.84
C LYS A 9 18.82 -22.07 -16.95
N ALA A 10 18.70 -23.28 -16.39
CA ALA A 10 17.61 -23.63 -15.49
C ALA A 10 17.62 -22.81 -14.19
N SER A 11 18.80 -22.43 -13.65
CA SER A 11 18.88 -21.61 -12.44
C SER A 11 18.18 -20.26 -12.61
N VAL A 12 18.35 -19.62 -13.77
CA VAL A 12 17.73 -18.33 -14.09
C VAL A 12 16.21 -18.46 -14.27
N LEU A 13 15.75 -19.58 -14.82
CA LEU A 13 14.32 -19.88 -14.96
C LEU A 13 13.65 -20.05 -13.58
N ILE A 14 14.29 -20.79 -12.66
CA ILE A 14 13.80 -20.93 -11.29
C ILE A 14 13.85 -19.59 -10.53
N GLU A 15 14.91 -18.79 -10.70
CA GLU A 15 14.96 -17.42 -10.15
C GLU A 15 13.81 -16.54 -10.66
N SER A 16 13.47 -16.69 -11.95
CA SER A 16 12.33 -16.02 -12.57
C SER A 16 11.00 -16.52 -12.00
N ALA A 17 10.88 -17.82 -11.72
CA ALA A 17 9.71 -18.45 -11.11
C ALA A 17 9.45 -17.92 -9.69
N ILE A 18 10.51 -17.76 -8.90
CA ILE A 18 10.44 -17.24 -7.52
C ILE A 18 9.91 -15.81 -7.53
N ARG A 19 10.43 -14.96 -8.42
CA ARG A 19 10.10 -13.53 -8.50
C ARG A 19 8.95 -13.20 -9.46
N TYR A 20 8.22 -14.20 -9.97
CA TYR A 20 7.08 -14.05 -10.89
C TYR A 20 7.40 -13.26 -12.17
N ARG A 21 8.64 -13.40 -12.67
CA ARG A 21 9.13 -12.74 -13.88
C ARG A 21 8.70 -13.49 -15.13
N SER A 22 8.76 -12.81 -16.28
CA SER A 22 8.56 -13.47 -17.57
C SER A 22 9.86 -14.17 -18.01
N ILE A 23 9.71 -15.24 -18.77
CA ILE A 23 10.76 -16.12 -19.28
C ILE A 23 11.25 -15.69 -20.68
N LEU A 24 10.69 -14.60 -21.23
CA LEU A 24 10.98 -14.07 -22.58
C LEU A 24 12.43 -13.64 -22.85
N HIS A 25 13.40 -13.88 -21.96
CA HIS A 25 14.78 -13.43 -22.17
C HIS A 25 15.61 -14.54 -22.81
N GLY A 26 16.49 -14.18 -23.77
CA GLY A 26 17.37 -15.15 -24.42
C GLY A 26 18.31 -15.86 -23.43
N LEU A 27 18.52 -17.16 -23.61
CA LEU A 27 19.24 -18.03 -22.68
C LEU A 27 20.77 -18.08 -22.92
N ASP A 28 21.31 -17.16 -23.72
CA ASP A 28 22.75 -17.09 -23.99
C ASP A 28 23.58 -16.78 -22.74
N ARG A 29 24.78 -17.37 -22.64
CA ARG A 29 25.68 -17.17 -21.49
C ARG A 29 26.01 -15.69 -21.21
N ARG A 30 26.13 -14.85 -22.24
CA ARG A 30 26.34 -13.39 -22.10
C ARG A 30 25.07 -12.68 -21.59
N ARG A 31 23.90 -13.05 -22.11
CA ARG A 31 22.59 -12.49 -21.70
C ARG A 31 22.25 -12.85 -20.25
N ILE A 32 22.58 -14.07 -19.81
CA ILE A 32 22.44 -14.50 -18.41
C ILE A 32 23.28 -13.64 -17.46
N LYS A 33 24.52 -13.30 -17.83
CA LYS A 33 25.35 -12.37 -17.03
C LYS A 33 24.68 -11.01 -16.90
N VAL A 34 24.19 -10.45 -18.01
CA VAL A 34 23.48 -9.16 -18.02
C VAL A 34 22.19 -9.23 -17.18
N TYR A 35 21.43 -10.33 -17.28
CA TYR A 35 20.24 -10.57 -16.48
C TYR A 35 20.55 -10.54 -14.98
N ARG A 36 21.60 -11.25 -14.54
CA ARG A 36 22.02 -11.26 -13.12
C ARG A 36 22.45 -9.86 -12.64
N VAL A 37 23.13 -9.08 -13.48
CA VAL A 37 23.51 -7.68 -13.17
C VAL A 37 22.26 -6.79 -13.05
N TYR A 38 21.37 -6.82 -14.05
CA TYR A 38 20.15 -6.00 -14.10
C TYR A 38 19.23 -6.26 -12.90
N TYR A 39 19.13 -7.52 -12.46
CA TYR A 39 18.30 -7.92 -11.33
C TYR A 39 19.04 -8.00 -9.99
N SER A 40 20.30 -7.57 -9.95
CA SER A 40 21.07 -7.50 -8.71
C SER A 40 20.42 -6.52 -7.72
N LYS A 41 20.57 -6.81 -6.42
CA LYS A 41 20.02 -5.94 -5.38
C LYS A 41 20.61 -4.53 -5.45
N SER A 42 21.92 -4.42 -5.70
CA SER A 42 22.63 -3.14 -5.79
C SER A 42 22.15 -2.29 -6.97
N PHE A 43 22.03 -2.86 -8.17
CA PHE A 43 21.57 -2.11 -9.34
C PHE A 43 20.11 -1.65 -9.21
N SER A 44 19.25 -2.51 -8.67
CA SER A 44 17.86 -2.14 -8.36
C SER A 44 17.79 -1.06 -7.28
N PHE A 45 18.64 -1.12 -6.25
CA PHE A 45 18.71 -0.10 -5.20
C PHE A 45 19.12 1.26 -5.78
N ILE A 46 20.20 1.30 -6.56
CA ILE A 46 20.67 2.53 -7.22
C ILE A 46 19.59 3.12 -8.13
N SER A 47 18.95 2.30 -8.97
CA SER A 47 17.84 2.75 -9.84
C SER A 47 16.68 3.36 -9.04
N ASN A 48 16.32 2.75 -7.90
CA ASN A 48 15.25 3.25 -7.04
C ASN A 48 15.65 4.55 -6.32
N VAL A 49 16.91 4.68 -5.89
CA VAL A 49 17.43 5.92 -5.30
C VAL A 49 17.39 7.06 -6.34
N CYS A 50 17.87 6.82 -7.57
CA CYS A 50 17.77 7.80 -8.65
C CYS A 50 16.31 8.20 -8.94
N LEU A 51 15.37 7.25 -8.90
CA LEU A 51 13.94 7.56 -9.06
C LEU A 51 13.44 8.50 -7.95
N VAL A 52 13.78 8.23 -6.69
CA VAL A 52 13.40 9.06 -5.55
C VAL A 52 14.00 10.46 -5.68
N ILE A 53 15.28 10.56 -6.07
CA ILE A 53 15.94 11.84 -6.34
C ILE A 53 15.19 12.63 -7.41
N LEU A 54 14.82 12.03 -8.55
CA LEU A 54 14.09 12.72 -9.63
C LEU A 54 12.75 13.31 -9.16
N PHE A 55 12.04 12.62 -8.27
CA PHE A 55 10.77 13.11 -7.72
C PHE A 55 10.94 14.20 -6.66
N ILE A 56 12.08 14.23 -5.96
CA ILE A 56 12.40 15.22 -4.92
C ILE A 56 13.05 16.48 -5.53
N LEU A 57 13.72 16.38 -6.66
CA LEU A 57 14.37 17.52 -7.33
C LEU A 57 13.51 18.79 -7.44
N PRO A 58 12.20 18.75 -7.78
CA PRO A 58 11.38 19.96 -7.91
C PRO A 58 11.28 20.81 -6.63
N PHE A 59 11.52 20.25 -5.44
CA PHE A 59 11.57 21.02 -4.20
C PHE A 59 12.79 21.97 -4.14
N PHE A 60 13.87 21.61 -4.82
CA PHE A 60 15.13 22.36 -4.88
C PHE A 60 15.25 23.25 -6.13
N GLU A 61 14.50 22.93 -7.18
CA GLU A 61 14.48 23.70 -8.42
C GLU A 61 13.85 25.08 -8.23
N TRP A 62 14.18 26.03 -9.11
CA TRP A 62 13.60 27.35 -9.02
C TRP A 62 12.13 27.36 -9.50
N PRO A 63 11.21 27.99 -8.74
CA PRO A 63 11.38 28.59 -7.40
C PRO A 63 11.41 27.52 -6.30
N SER A 64 12.36 27.66 -5.38
CA SER A 64 12.56 26.65 -4.35
C SER A 64 11.42 26.63 -3.32
N SER A 65 11.03 25.41 -2.95
CA SER A 65 10.11 25.11 -1.85
C SER A 65 10.80 25.05 -0.49
N LEU A 66 12.11 25.31 -0.40
CA LEU A 66 12.86 25.32 0.86
C LEU A 66 12.62 26.62 1.64
N THR A 67 11.36 26.91 1.91
CA THR A 67 10.93 28.01 2.77
C THR A 67 10.22 27.45 4.01
N ARG A 68 10.30 28.16 5.13
CA ARG A 68 9.61 27.75 6.36
C ARG A 68 8.09 27.87 6.26
N SER A 69 7.62 28.84 5.47
CA SER A 69 6.21 29.11 5.27
C SER A 69 5.94 29.38 3.80
N ALA A 70 4.75 28.98 3.34
CA ALA A 70 4.20 29.33 2.03
C ALA A 70 3.35 30.62 2.07
N TYR A 71 3.24 31.27 3.24
CA TYR A 71 2.43 32.48 3.43
C TYR A 71 3.01 33.67 2.67
N LEU A 72 2.24 34.22 1.73
CA LEU A 72 2.63 35.32 0.85
C LEU A 72 2.93 36.64 1.57
N GLY A 73 2.33 36.90 2.74
CA GLY A 73 2.55 38.17 3.46
C GLY A 73 3.94 38.26 4.11
N ASN A 74 4.66 37.15 4.23
CA ASN A 74 6.05 37.16 4.64
C ASN A 74 6.93 37.25 3.39
N SER A 75 7.76 38.30 3.29
CA SER A 75 8.76 38.41 2.23
C SER A 75 9.90 37.41 2.46
N VAL A 76 9.67 36.13 2.12
CA VAL A 76 10.65 35.06 2.31
C VAL A 76 11.58 35.01 1.10
N VAL A 77 12.88 35.23 1.34
CA VAL A 77 13.91 35.04 0.31
C VAL A 77 14.08 33.55 0.05
N ARG A 78 13.77 33.11 -1.18
CA ARG A 78 13.90 31.71 -1.59
C ARG A 78 15.36 31.38 -1.91
N PRO A 79 15.91 30.27 -1.41
CA PRO A 79 17.28 29.89 -1.75
C PRO A 79 17.35 29.50 -3.24
N VAL A 80 18.34 30.04 -3.94
CA VAL A 80 18.61 29.73 -5.35
C VAL A 80 19.84 28.84 -5.43
N VAL A 81 19.68 27.65 -6.01
CA VAL A 81 20.79 26.73 -6.25
C VAL A 81 21.54 27.19 -7.52
N PRO A 82 22.89 27.20 -7.53
CA PRO A 82 23.66 27.54 -8.72
C PRO A 82 23.30 26.67 -9.92
N CYS A 83 23.28 27.29 -11.11
CA CYS A 83 23.05 26.59 -12.38
C CYS A 83 24.09 25.46 -12.57
N GLY A 84 23.64 24.34 -13.15
CA GLY A 84 24.48 23.16 -13.39
C GLY A 84 24.49 22.12 -12.27
N VAL A 85 24.26 22.50 -10.99
CA VAL A 85 24.26 21.50 -9.89
C VAL A 85 23.07 20.55 -10.02
N LEU A 86 21.86 21.09 -10.08
CA LEU A 86 20.64 20.28 -10.21
C LEU A 86 20.58 19.56 -11.56
N GLU A 87 21.03 20.22 -12.64
CA GLU A 87 21.12 19.61 -13.98
C GLU A 87 22.13 18.46 -14.01
N GLY A 88 23.25 18.57 -13.29
CA GLY A 88 24.23 17.48 -13.13
C GLY A 88 23.65 16.29 -12.40
N ILE A 89 22.90 16.51 -11.31
CA ILE A 89 22.21 15.44 -10.57
C ILE A 89 21.16 14.76 -11.48
N GLU A 90 20.39 15.54 -12.24
CA GLU A 90 19.40 15.02 -13.19
C GLU A 90 20.09 14.21 -14.30
N THR A 91 21.21 14.69 -14.84
CA THR A 91 22.02 13.98 -15.85
C THR A 91 22.47 12.61 -15.34
N ILE A 92 23.00 12.54 -14.11
CA ILE A 92 23.41 11.28 -13.49
C ILE A 92 22.22 10.33 -13.38
N CYS A 93 21.07 10.80 -12.90
CA CYS A 93 19.87 9.97 -12.77
C CYS A 93 19.37 9.47 -14.14
N LEU A 94 19.26 10.34 -15.15
CA LEU A 94 18.85 9.98 -16.51
C LEU A 94 19.82 9.00 -17.16
N SER A 95 21.13 9.14 -16.92
CA SER A 95 22.15 8.20 -17.41
C SER A 95 21.97 6.80 -16.82
N VAL A 96 21.62 6.69 -15.52
CA VAL A 96 21.30 5.39 -14.89
C VAL A 96 20.07 4.76 -15.54
N PHE A 97 19.03 5.55 -15.85
CA PHE A 97 17.85 5.06 -16.57
C PHE A 97 18.14 4.68 -18.02
N LEU A 98 19.07 5.38 -18.69
CA LEU A 98 19.55 5.03 -20.02
C LEU A 98 20.28 3.68 -19.99
N VAL A 99 21.25 3.50 -19.08
CA VAL A 99 21.96 2.23 -18.90
C VAL A 99 20.98 1.10 -18.60
N ARG A 100 20.03 1.34 -17.70
CA ARG A 100 18.95 0.38 -17.38
C ARG A 100 18.13 0.01 -18.63
N GLY A 101 17.75 0.99 -19.43
CA GLY A 101 17.01 0.79 -20.68
C GLY A 101 17.81 0.00 -21.71
N VAL A 102 19.10 0.30 -21.87
CA VAL A 102 20.02 -0.41 -22.78
C VAL A 102 20.23 -1.86 -22.34
N LEU A 103 20.47 -2.11 -21.05
CA LEU A 103 20.59 -3.49 -20.53
C LEU A 103 19.30 -4.28 -20.78
N LEU A 104 18.14 -3.66 -20.60
CA LEU A 104 16.86 -4.28 -20.86
C LEU A 104 16.63 -4.54 -22.36
N ALA A 105 16.99 -3.58 -23.22
CA ALA A 105 16.91 -3.73 -24.67
C ALA A 105 17.84 -4.83 -25.19
N TYR A 106 19.05 -4.94 -24.64
CA TYR A 106 20.00 -6.01 -24.97
C TYR A 106 19.47 -7.40 -24.58
N MET A 107 18.71 -7.51 -23.47
CA MET A 107 18.08 -8.78 -23.06
C MET A 107 16.94 -9.23 -23.99
N PHE A 108 16.21 -8.29 -24.59
CA PHE A 108 15.01 -8.54 -25.41
C PHE A 108 15.19 -8.08 -26.88
N TRP A 109 16.41 -8.20 -27.42
CA TRP A 109 16.77 -7.65 -28.74
C TRP A 109 15.95 -8.28 -29.89
N GLY A 110 15.71 -7.51 -30.95
CA GLY A 110 14.98 -7.95 -32.16
C GLY A 110 13.52 -7.49 -32.20
N GLU A 111 12.62 -8.31 -32.75
CA GLU A 111 11.19 -7.98 -32.87
C GLU A 111 10.50 -7.80 -31.49
N GLU A 112 11.00 -8.48 -30.46
CA GLU A 112 10.47 -8.40 -29.11
C GLU A 112 10.68 -7.03 -28.46
N PHE A 113 11.77 -6.33 -28.82
CA PHE A 113 12.06 -4.97 -28.38
C PHE A 113 10.97 -4.00 -28.86
N LEU A 114 10.67 -4.03 -30.16
CA LEU A 114 9.65 -3.17 -30.78
C LEU A 114 8.23 -3.50 -30.28
N ARG A 115 7.98 -4.76 -29.92
CA ARG A 115 6.70 -5.18 -29.32
C ARG A 115 6.47 -4.55 -27.93
N ASN A 116 7.54 -4.25 -27.19
CA ASN A 116 7.44 -3.64 -25.87
C ASN A 116 7.34 -2.11 -25.95
N LYS A 117 6.12 -1.60 -26.20
CA LYS A 117 5.83 -0.16 -26.30
C LYS A 117 6.30 0.68 -25.11
N TRP A 118 6.35 0.11 -23.90
CA TRP A 118 6.87 0.80 -22.71
C TRP A 118 8.38 1.00 -22.74
N LEU A 119 9.12 0.09 -23.35
CA LEU A 119 10.56 0.21 -23.49
C LEU A 119 10.90 1.23 -24.59
N VAL A 120 10.21 1.16 -25.73
CA VAL A 120 10.35 2.15 -26.81
C VAL A 120 10.02 3.55 -26.30
N GLY A 121 8.91 3.72 -25.58
CA GLY A 121 8.53 4.99 -24.99
C GLY A 121 9.54 5.51 -23.96
N GLN A 122 10.24 4.62 -23.23
CA GLN A 122 11.32 5.03 -22.33
C GLN A 122 12.49 5.68 -23.08
N PHE A 123 12.87 5.14 -24.24
CA PHE A 123 13.92 5.76 -25.06
C PHE A 123 13.47 7.10 -25.66
N VAL A 124 12.22 7.21 -26.10
CA VAL A 124 11.65 8.48 -26.59
C VAL A 124 11.64 9.53 -25.49
N VAL A 125 11.16 9.18 -24.29
CA VAL A 125 11.16 10.09 -23.13
C VAL A 125 12.57 10.49 -22.75
N LEU A 126 13.52 9.54 -22.68
CA LEU A 126 14.93 9.85 -22.38
C LEU A 126 15.52 10.81 -23.42
N ALA A 127 15.24 10.61 -24.71
CA ALA A 127 15.72 11.49 -25.77
C ALA A 127 15.19 12.92 -25.62
N ILE A 128 13.88 13.07 -25.34
CA ILE A 128 13.28 14.39 -25.07
C ILE A 128 13.90 15.03 -23.82
N SER A 129 14.08 14.25 -22.74
CA SER A 129 14.68 14.75 -21.50
C SER A 129 16.13 15.21 -21.68
N PHE A 130 16.95 14.47 -22.43
CA PHE A 130 18.33 14.88 -22.71
C PHE A 130 18.40 16.11 -23.62
N PHE A 131 17.47 16.25 -24.57
CA PHE A 131 17.42 17.42 -25.45
C PHE A 131 17.02 18.68 -24.68
N ASP A 132 15.98 18.60 -23.83
CA ASP A 132 15.53 19.69 -22.95
C ASP A 132 16.59 20.06 -21.91
N LEU A 133 17.32 19.08 -21.38
CA LEU A 133 18.46 19.30 -20.49
C LEU A 133 19.59 20.06 -21.19
N LEU A 134 19.94 19.67 -22.42
CA LEU A 134 20.96 20.36 -23.21
C LEU A 134 20.55 21.81 -23.52
N ALA A 135 19.26 22.01 -23.82
CA ALA A 135 18.69 23.35 -23.98
C ALA A 135 18.84 24.18 -22.68
N SER A 136 18.47 23.63 -21.51
CA SER A 136 18.64 24.29 -20.19
C SER A 136 20.06 24.77 -19.93
N ILE A 137 21.04 23.90 -20.21
CA ILE A 137 22.45 24.23 -19.99
C ILE A 137 22.89 25.31 -20.98
N SER A 138 22.45 25.23 -22.24
CA SER A 138 22.80 26.22 -23.27
C SER A 138 22.23 27.61 -22.99
N THR A 139 21.08 27.70 -22.31
CA THR A 139 20.43 28.97 -21.95
C THR A 139 20.86 29.50 -20.58
N GLY A 140 21.79 28.83 -19.89
CA GLY A 140 22.25 29.25 -18.56
C GLY A 140 21.20 29.03 -17.45
N CYS A 141 20.34 28.02 -17.60
CA CYS A 141 19.28 27.64 -16.65
C CYS A 141 18.21 28.73 -16.38
N SER A 142 18.06 29.73 -17.25
CA SER A 142 17.09 30.82 -17.06
C SER A 142 15.66 30.46 -17.50
N GLU A 143 15.45 29.27 -18.03
CA GLU A 143 14.16 28.76 -18.45
C GLU A 143 13.22 28.45 -17.27
N PHE A 144 12.02 29.03 -17.33
CA PHE A 144 10.97 28.73 -16.36
C PHE A 144 10.24 27.43 -16.69
N TYR A 145 9.88 27.25 -17.97
CA TYR A 145 9.19 26.07 -18.46
C TYR A 145 10.20 24.98 -18.83
N ARG A 146 10.17 23.87 -18.09
CA ARG A 146 11.06 22.72 -18.31
C ARG A 146 10.25 21.48 -18.59
N VAL A 147 10.23 21.03 -19.84
CA VAL A 147 9.30 19.99 -20.30
C VAL A 147 9.70 18.63 -19.71
N ARG A 148 11.00 18.38 -19.50
CA ARG A 148 11.49 17.10 -18.95
C ARG A 148 10.89 16.73 -17.59
N ARG A 149 10.50 17.72 -16.78
CA ARG A 149 9.89 17.52 -15.46
C ARG A 149 8.64 16.65 -15.58
N PHE A 150 7.74 16.98 -16.51
CA PHE A 150 6.45 16.29 -16.71
C PHE A 150 6.61 14.81 -17.06
N PHE A 151 7.75 14.40 -17.60
CA PHE A 151 8.01 13.02 -17.98
C PHE A 151 8.62 12.17 -16.86
N ARG A 152 9.06 12.74 -15.72
CA ARG A 152 9.65 11.97 -14.61
C ARG A 152 8.74 10.85 -14.07
N PRO A 153 7.40 11.02 -13.96
CA PRO A 153 6.50 9.92 -13.59
C PRO A 153 6.51 8.73 -14.54
N TYR A 154 6.91 8.92 -15.80
CA TYR A 154 7.06 7.82 -16.75
C TYR A 154 8.09 6.79 -16.27
N PHE A 155 9.17 7.19 -15.61
CA PHE A 155 10.18 6.26 -15.08
C PHE A 155 9.64 5.39 -13.94
N LEU A 156 8.74 5.94 -13.10
CA LEU A 156 8.05 5.19 -12.05
C LEU A 156 7.07 4.17 -12.67
N ILE A 157 6.26 4.60 -13.63
CA ILE A 157 5.27 3.77 -14.30
C ILE A 157 5.95 2.67 -15.14
N SER A 158 6.95 3.02 -15.93
CA SER A 158 7.69 2.07 -16.77
C SER A 158 8.45 1.02 -15.94
N GLY A 159 8.90 1.38 -14.73
CA GLY A 159 9.57 0.48 -13.80
C GLY A 159 8.65 -0.53 -13.10
N SER A 160 7.37 -0.20 -12.88
CA SER A 160 6.45 -1.03 -12.11
C SER A 160 5.38 -1.71 -12.97
N GLN A 161 5.42 -3.04 -13.02
CA GLN A 161 4.41 -3.85 -13.73
C GLN A 161 3.01 -3.72 -13.13
N MET A 162 2.91 -3.46 -11.83
CA MET A 162 1.62 -3.29 -11.16
C MET A 162 1.00 -1.94 -11.55
N LEU A 163 1.79 -0.85 -11.59
CA LEU A 163 1.31 0.46 -12.04
C LEU A 163 0.85 0.44 -13.50
N LYS A 164 1.62 -0.21 -14.40
CA LYS A 164 1.23 -0.39 -15.80
C LYS A 164 -0.13 -1.05 -15.94
N LYS A 165 -0.38 -2.10 -15.16
CA LYS A 165 -1.67 -2.81 -15.15
C LYS A 165 -2.79 -1.92 -14.62
N THR A 166 -2.55 -1.19 -13.52
CA THR A 166 -3.55 -0.26 -12.95
C THR A 166 -3.90 0.86 -13.93
N ILE A 167 -2.92 1.49 -14.59
CA ILE A 167 -3.18 2.53 -15.60
C ILE A 167 -3.89 1.95 -16.82
N LYS A 168 -3.49 0.77 -17.30
CA LYS A 168 -4.15 0.12 -18.43
C LYS A 168 -5.60 -0.27 -18.09
N CYS A 169 -5.83 -0.71 -16.86
CA CYS A 169 -7.17 -0.96 -16.33
C CYS A 169 -7.99 0.33 -16.33
N LEU A 170 -7.46 1.40 -15.73
CA LEU A 170 -8.13 2.71 -15.69
C LEU A 170 -8.46 3.26 -17.09
N TRP A 171 -7.55 3.10 -18.03
CA TRP A 171 -7.76 3.51 -19.42
C TRP A 171 -8.88 2.70 -20.09
N ASN A 172 -8.91 1.39 -19.83
CA ASN A 172 -9.93 0.52 -20.39
C ASN A 172 -11.31 0.74 -19.76
N THR A 173 -11.38 1.22 -18.50
CA THR A 173 -12.65 1.54 -17.83
C THR A 173 -13.20 2.92 -18.22
N LEU A 174 -12.35 3.82 -18.72
CA LEU A 174 -12.74 5.19 -19.07
C LEU A 174 -13.95 5.29 -20.04
N PRO A 175 -14.08 4.45 -21.09
CA PRO A 175 -15.24 4.50 -21.99
C PRO A 175 -16.57 4.20 -21.30
N GLU A 176 -16.59 3.25 -20.36
CA GLU A 176 -17.80 2.95 -19.58
C GLU A 176 -18.17 4.10 -18.65
N LEU A 177 -17.15 4.72 -18.03
CA LEU A 177 -17.34 5.89 -17.18
C LEU A 177 -17.80 7.12 -17.97
N LEU A 178 -17.41 7.25 -19.23
CA LEU A 178 -17.81 8.37 -20.07
C LEU A 178 -19.33 8.46 -20.23
N GLY A 179 -20.00 7.32 -20.43
CA GLY A 179 -21.47 7.27 -20.51
C GLY A 179 -22.14 7.78 -19.22
N PHE A 180 -21.61 7.36 -18.08
CA PHE A 180 -22.08 7.84 -16.78
C PHE A 180 -21.81 9.34 -16.57
N VAL A 181 -20.60 9.81 -16.88
CA VAL A 181 -20.23 11.24 -16.75
C VAL A 181 -21.11 12.11 -17.66
N LEU A 182 -21.42 11.65 -18.88
CA LEU A 182 -22.35 12.35 -19.77
C LEU A 182 -23.76 12.44 -19.17
N LEU A 183 -24.25 11.37 -18.55
CA LEU A 183 -25.56 11.37 -17.87
C LEU A 183 -25.57 12.33 -16.68
N LEU A 184 -24.50 12.37 -15.88
CA LEU A 184 -24.34 13.32 -14.78
C LEU A 184 -24.29 14.77 -15.29
N MET A 185 -23.56 15.02 -16.38
CA MET A 185 -23.50 16.36 -16.99
C MET A 185 -24.86 16.80 -17.52
N LEU A 186 -25.64 15.88 -18.12
CA LEU A 186 -27.01 16.15 -18.55
C LEU A 186 -27.92 16.47 -17.37
N TRP A 187 -27.79 15.74 -16.26
CA TRP A 187 -28.50 16.02 -15.01
C TRP A 187 -28.21 17.44 -14.51
N ILE A 188 -26.94 17.80 -14.37
CA ILE A 188 -26.54 19.15 -13.92
C ILE A 188 -27.05 20.23 -14.89
N LEU A 189 -26.94 20.01 -16.20
CA LEU A 189 -27.43 20.96 -17.20
C LEU A 189 -28.95 21.15 -17.11
N SER A 190 -29.71 20.06 -16.95
CA SER A 190 -31.16 20.12 -16.79
C SER A 190 -31.55 20.88 -15.52
N ALA A 191 -30.87 20.60 -14.40
CA ALA A 191 -31.06 21.30 -13.14
C ALA A 191 -30.67 22.79 -13.25
N THR A 192 -29.65 23.12 -14.04
CA THR A 192 -29.24 24.50 -14.32
C THR A 192 -30.37 25.26 -15.01
N VAL A 193 -30.96 24.70 -16.06
CA VAL A 193 -32.08 25.32 -16.77
C VAL A 193 -33.30 25.46 -15.85
N VAL A 194 -33.62 24.45 -15.05
CA VAL A 194 -34.71 24.51 -14.06
C VAL A 194 -34.45 25.60 -13.02
N ALA A 195 -33.25 25.69 -12.46
CA ALA A 195 -32.87 26.73 -11.51
C ALA A 195 -33.00 28.13 -12.12
N MET A 196 -32.52 28.30 -13.35
CA MET A 196 -32.66 29.54 -14.10
C MET A 196 -34.13 29.91 -14.29
N CYS A 197 -35.01 28.97 -14.64
CA CYS A 197 -36.45 29.24 -14.80
C CYS A 197 -37.15 29.56 -13.46
N LEU A 198 -36.83 28.83 -12.38
CA LEU A 198 -37.47 28.99 -11.08
C LEU A 198 -37.01 30.26 -10.33
N PHE A 199 -35.75 30.64 -10.47
CA PHE A 199 -35.13 31.67 -9.64
C PHE A 199 -34.91 33.04 -10.35
N SER A 200 -35.23 33.18 -11.64
CA SER A 200 -34.96 34.41 -12.43
C SER A 200 -36.08 35.46 -12.51
N GLY A 201 -37.17 35.31 -11.77
CA GLY A 201 -38.37 36.16 -11.93
C GLY A 201 -38.16 37.65 -11.63
N PRO A 202 -38.75 38.58 -12.41
CA PRO A 202 -38.58 40.04 -12.27
C PRO A 202 -39.22 40.65 -11.01
N LEU A 203 -40.23 39.99 -10.42
CA LEU A 203 -40.85 40.41 -9.14
C LEU A 203 -39.91 40.26 -7.93
N ARG A 204 -38.80 39.55 -8.11
CA ARG A 204 -37.79 39.22 -7.10
C ARG A 204 -36.69 40.30 -6.98
N GLN A 205 -36.70 41.28 -7.89
CA GLN A 205 -35.69 42.34 -8.00
C GLN A 205 -35.87 43.47 -6.97
N LYS A 206 -36.93 43.43 -6.14
CA LYS A 206 -37.30 44.43 -5.12
C LYS A 206 -37.04 44.01 -3.67
N SER A 207 -36.49 42.81 -3.43
CA SER A 207 -36.22 42.30 -2.08
C SER A 207 -35.09 43.09 -1.39
N HIS A 208 -35.24 43.37 -0.09
CA HIS A 208 -34.42 44.28 0.73
C HIS A 208 -32.98 43.77 1.04
N TYR A 209 -32.55 42.68 0.42
CA TYR A 209 -31.20 42.14 0.53
C TYR A 209 -30.41 42.51 -0.72
N PRO A 210 -29.17 43.06 -0.59
CA PRO A 210 -28.36 43.43 -1.74
C PRO A 210 -28.17 42.22 -2.66
N ALA A 211 -28.08 42.50 -3.97
CA ALA A 211 -28.02 41.54 -5.07
C ALA A 211 -26.79 40.61 -5.03
N THR A 212 -26.75 39.69 -4.06
CA THR A 212 -25.65 38.74 -3.82
C THR A 212 -26.06 37.28 -4.01
N GLY A 213 -27.29 37.03 -4.47
CA GLY A 213 -27.73 35.67 -4.78
C GLY A 213 -26.91 35.08 -5.93
N HIS A 214 -26.31 33.91 -5.70
CA HIS A 214 -25.50 33.18 -6.70
C HIS A 214 -26.28 32.77 -7.97
N PHE A 215 -27.62 32.87 -7.95
CA PHE A 215 -28.50 32.65 -9.09
C PHE A 215 -29.02 33.95 -9.74
N TYR A 216 -28.59 35.11 -9.25
CA TYR A 216 -29.06 36.41 -9.73
C TYR A 216 -28.67 36.61 -11.20
N LYS A 217 -29.63 37.10 -12.00
CA LYS A 217 -29.42 37.43 -13.40
C LYS A 217 -28.57 38.70 -13.50
N SER A 218 -27.27 38.54 -13.72
CA SER A 218 -26.35 39.65 -13.96
C SER A 218 -26.72 40.40 -15.26
N ASP A 219 -26.49 41.72 -15.30
CA ASP A 219 -26.66 42.58 -16.51
C ASP A 219 -25.83 42.12 -17.72
N ARG A 220 -24.83 41.23 -17.51
CA ARG A 220 -24.14 40.52 -18.59
C ARG A 220 -24.98 39.32 -19.05
N GLY A 221 -25.91 39.57 -19.97
CA GLY A 221 -26.95 38.62 -20.40
C GLY A 221 -26.49 37.27 -20.98
N GLY A 222 -27.40 36.28 -20.88
CA GLY A 222 -27.40 35.04 -21.65
C GLY A 222 -26.46 33.94 -21.14
N LEU A 223 -25.40 33.66 -21.92
CA LEU A 223 -24.51 32.51 -21.74
C LEU A 223 -23.67 32.59 -20.45
N GLY A 224 -23.30 33.80 -20.04
CA GLY A 224 -22.55 34.01 -18.80
C GLY A 224 -23.34 33.57 -17.57
N TRP A 225 -24.62 33.91 -17.51
CA TRP A 225 -25.50 33.51 -16.41
C TRP A 225 -25.74 31.99 -16.37
N LEU A 226 -25.87 31.34 -17.55
CA LEU A 226 -25.93 29.87 -17.64
C LEU A 226 -24.65 29.25 -17.08
N TYR A 227 -23.49 29.77 -17.46
CA TYR A 227 -22.19 29.28 -16.99
C TYR A 227 -22.02 29.41 -15.47
N GLU A 228 -22.29 30.59 -14.90
CA GLU A 228 -22.15 30.80 -13.45
C GLU A 228 -23.12 29.90 -12.66
N THR A 229 -24.36 29.77 -13.14
CA THR A 229 -25.35 28.87 -12.53
C THR A 229 -24.91 27.41 -12.61
N PHE A 230 -24.41 26.99 -13.78
CA PHE A 230 -23.90 25.65 -14.01
C PHE A 230 -22.71 25.33 -13.09
N TYR A 231 -21.75 26.25 -12.96
CA TYR A 231 -20.62 26.11 -12.05
C TYR A 231 -21.08 26.03 -10.59
N ASN A 232 -21.97 26.91 -10.15
CA ASN A 232 -22.49 26.91 -8.79
C ASN A 232 -23.24 25.60 -8.45
N LEU A 233 -23.90 24.97 -9.43
CA LEU A 233 -24.51 23.65 -9.26
C LEU A 233 -23.50 22.50 -9.27
N ILE A 234 -22.37 22.62 -9.97
CA ILE A 234 -21.24 21.68 -9.81
C ILE A 234 -20.69 21.76 -8.38
N VAL A 235 -20.52 22.97 -7.85
CA VAL A 235 -20.09 23.16 -6.45
C VAL A 235 -21.11 22.57 -5.48
N LEU A 236 -22.41 22.74 -5.76
CA LEU A 236 -23.49 22.17 -4.96
C LEU A 236 -23.53 20.64 -5.03
N LEU A 237 -23.22 20.03 -6.17
CA LEU A 237 -23.10 18.58 -6.30
C LEU A 237 -22.05 18.00 -5.35
N THR A 238 -21.01 18.78 -5.05
CA THR A 238 -19.98 18.47 -4.04
C THR A 238 -20.35 18.90 -2.62
N THR A 239 -21.55 19.46 -2.43
CA THR A 239 -22.08 19.99 -1.16
C THR A 239 -21.24 21.11 -0.51
N ALA A 240 -20.34 21.74 -1.27
CA ALA A 240 -19.35 22.67 -0.72
C ALA A 240 -19.88 24.10 -0.48
N ASN A 241 -21.01 24.46 -1.09
CA ASN A 241 -21.68 25.75 -0.96
C ASN A 241 -23.12 25.63 -0.43
N HIS A 242 -23.50 24.46 0.09
CA HIS A 242 -24.74 24.30 0.86
C HIS A 242 -24.43 24.64 2.33
N PRO A 243 -25.24 25.47 3.02
CA PRO A 243 -26.57 25.97 2.63
C PRO A 243 -26.59 27.31 1.86
N ASP A 244 -25.43 27.96 1.68
CA ASP A 244 -25.32 29.36 1.21
C ASP A 244 -25.98 29.63 -0.15
N ILE A 245 -25.92 28.68 -1.07
CA ILE A 245 -26.48 28.82 -2.42
C ILE A 245 -28.01 28.94 -2.45
N ILE A 246 -28.72 28.24 -1.55
CA ILE A 246 -30.19 28.16 -1.56
C ILE A 246 -30.84 29.12 -0.56
N LEU A 247 -30.13 29.52 0.49
CA LEU A 247 -30.65 30.38 1.57
C LEU A 247 -31.40 31.64 1.09
N PRO A 248 -30.90 32.43 0.11
CA PRO A 248 -31.62 33.59 -0.38
C PRO A 248 -32.99 33.26 -1.00
N ASN A 249 -33.08 32.10 -1.67
CA ASN A 249 -34.33 31.65 -2.28
C ASN A 249 -35.28 31.01 -1.26
N TYR A 250 -34.72 30.35 -0.25
CA TYR A 250 -35.46 29.69 0.83
C TYR A 250 -36.10 30.69 1.81
N SER A 251 -35.40 31.79 2.12
CA SER A 251 -35.92 32.85 3.00
C SER A 251 -37.15 33.54 2.39
N GLU A 252 -37.20 33.65 1.07
CA GLU A 252 -38.36 34.18 0.34
C GLU A 252 -39.47 33.14 0.19
N ASN A 253 -39.14 31.90 -0.17
CA ASN A 253 -40.10 30.82 -0.32
C ASN A 253 -39.53 29.49 0.18
N ARG A 254 -40.15 28.93 1.23
CA ARG A 254 -39.78 27.63 1.81
C ARG A 254 -39.80 26.50 0.78
N ALA A 255 -40.64 26.59 -0.26
CA ALA A 255 -40.70 25.60 -1.32
C ALA A 255 -39.41 25.52 -2.17
N ALA A 256 -38.55 26.55 -2.14
CA ALA A 256 -37.24 26.50 -2.80
C ALA A 256 -36.35 25.35 -2.26
N ALA A 257 -36.55 24.92 -1.01
CA ALA A 257 -35.84 23.78 -0.45
C ALA A 257 -36.08 22.47 -1.23
N PHE A 258 -37.26 22.29 -1.86
CA PHE A 258 -37.54 21.08 -2.64
C PHE A 258 -36.60 20.93 -3.84
N PHE A 259 -36.20 22.03 -4.48
CA PHE A 259 -35.25 22.00 -5.59
C PHE A 259 -33.89 21.49 -5.12
N ASP A 260 -33.37 22.03 -4.02
CA ASP A 260 -32.07 21.69 -3.47
C ASP A 260 -32.01 20.25 -2.94
N ILE A 261 -33.03 19.84 -2.18
CA ILE A 261 -33.15 18.47 -1.67
C ILE A 261 -33.23 17.47 -2.83
N ALA A 262 -34.03 17.75 -3.87
CA ALA A 262 -34.12 16.87 -5.04
C ALA A 262 -32.80 16.82 -5.82
N PHE A 263 -32.12 17.97 -5.97
CA PHE A 263 -30.83 18.06 -6.65
C PHE A 263 -29.76 17.21 -5.96
N LEU A 264 -29.62 17.35 -4.64
CA LEU A 264 -28.65 16.60 -3.84
C LEU A 264 -29.00 15.11 -3.72
N ALA A 265 -30.29 14.77 -3.59
CA ALA A 265 -30.74 13.39 -3.53
C ALA A 265 -30.34 12.60 -4.79
N VAL A 266 -30.62 13.17 -5.96
CA VAL A 266 -30.29 12.53 -7.24
C VAL A 266 -28.79 12.66 -7.55
N GLY A 267 -28.22 13.85 -7.42
CA GLY A 267 -26.82 14.12 -7.77
C GLY A 267 -25.81 13.44 -6.84
N THR A 268 -25.89 13.72 -5.54
CA THR A 268 -24.89 13.27 -4.58
C THR A 268 -25.17 11.83 -4.13
N TYR A 269 -26.40 11.51 -3.71
CA TYR A 269 -26.67 10.19 -3.13
C TYR A 269 -26.91 9.09 -4.17
N ILE A 270 -27.53 9.39 -5.31
CA ILE A 270 -27.75 8.38 -6.35
C ILE A 270 -26.55 8.34 -7.30
N PHE A 271 -26.24 9.42 -8.02
CA PHE A 271 -25.17 9.40 -9.03
C PHE A 271 -23.79 9.09 -8.43
N MET A 272 -23.29 9.83 -7.42
CA MET A 272 -21.93 9.58 -6.91
C MET A 272 -21.73 8.19 -6.29
N ASN A 273 -22.76 7.62 -5.67
CA ASN A 273 -22.69 6.26 -5.14
C ASN A 273 -22.77 5.19 -6.25
N ILE A 274 -23.58 5.40 -7.29
CA ILE A 274 -23.56 4.54 -8.49
C ILE A 274 -22.19 4.58 -9.16
N PHE A 275 -21.57 5.77 -9.28
CA PHE A 275 -20.21 5.90 -9.79
C PHE A 275 -19.22 5.05 -9.00
N THR A 276 -19.28 5.15 -7.67
CA THR A 276 -18.44 4.35 -6.77
C THR A 276 -18.67 2.85 -6.96
N ALA A 277 -19.92 2.42 -7.17
CA ALA A 277 -20.25 1.02 -7.44
C ALA A 277 -19.71 0.52 -8.79
N ILE A 278 -19.80 1.34 -9.85
CA ILE A 278 -19.21 1.03 -11.17
C ILE A 278 -17.69 0.86 -11.04
N MET A 279 -17.03 1.81 -10.38
CA MET A 279 -15.58 1.74 -10.12
C MET A 279 -15.22 0.49 -9.31
N TYR A 280 -15.96 0.17 -8.26
CA TYR A 280 -15.73 -1.04 -7.49
C TYR A 280 -15.88 -2.31 -8.35
N ASN A 281 -16.93 -2.41 -9.17
CA ASN A 281 -17.16 -3.58 -10.01
C ASN A 281 -16.02 -3.83 -11.01
N GLN A 282 -15.41 -2.77 -11.54
CA GLN A 282 -14.28 -2.87 -12.46
C GLN A 282 -12.98 -3.35 -11.80
N PHE A 283 -12.80 -3.10 -10.50
CA PHE A 283 -11.63 -3.54 -9.75
C PHE A 283 -11.87 -4.81 -8.94
N ARG A 284 -13.11 -5.28 -8.86
CA ARG A 284 -13.47 -6.55 -8.21
C ARG A 284 -12.74 -7.72 -8.86
N GLY A 285 -12.10 -8.56 -8.05
CA GLY A 285 -11.36 -9.71 -8.56
C GLY A 285 -10.02 -9.36 -9.26
N TYR A 286 -9.61 -8.09 -9.28
CA TYR A 286 -8.28 -7.69 -9.78
C TYR A 286 -7.17 -8.36 -8.99
N LEU A 287 -7.27 -8.39 -7.66
CA LEU A 287 -6.29 -9.06 -6.79
C LEU A 287 -6.22 -10.56 -7.12
N PHE A 288 -7.38 -11.20 -7.29
CA PHE A 288 -7.47 -12.62 -7.63
C PHE A 288 -6.83 -12.93 -9.00
N SER A 289 -7.22 -12.20 -10.06
CA SER A 289 -6.63 -12.35 -11.40
C SER A 289 -5.13 -12.08 -11.40
N SER A 290 -4.67 -11.12 -10.59
CA SER A 290 -3.26 -10.79 -10.45
C SER A 290 -2.47 -11.93 -9.78
N VAL A 291 -3.04 -12.58 -8.76
CA VAL A 291 -2.46 -13.76 -8.10
C VAL A 291 -2.41 -14.95 -9.07
N HIS A 292 -3.52 -15.24 -9.76
CA HIS A 292 -3.58 -16.35 -10.72
C HIS A 292 -2.49 -16.21 -11.79
N LYS A 293 -2.33 -15.02 -12.38
CA LYS A 293 -1.25 -14.72 -13.35
C LYS A 293 0.16 -14.89 -12.78
N ARG A 294 0.37 -14.63 -11.48
CA ARG A 294 1.67 -14.84 -10.82
C ARG A 294 1.97 -16.34 -10.68
N ILE A 295 1.00 -17.12 -10.20
CA ILE A 295 1.15 -18.57 -10.07
C ILE A 295 1.36 -19.21 -11.44
N PHE A 296 0.57 -18.83 -12.44
CA PHE A 296 0.73 -19.30 -13.82
C PHE A 296 2.15 -19.08 -14.34
N ARG A 297 2.70 -17.86 -14.23
CA ARG A 297 4.09 -17.56 -14.65
C ARG A 297 5.13 -18.42 -13.95
N ARG A 298 4.92 -18.70 -12.66
CA ARG A 298 5.79 -19.59 -11.89
C ARG A 298 5.73 -21.01 -12.44
N ARG A 299 4.54 -21.57 -12.68
CA ARG A 299 4.37 -22.92 -13.23
C ARG A 299 5.01 -23.05 -14.61
N VAL A 300 4.84 -22.06 -15.50
CA VAL A 300 5.52 -22.04 -16.81
C VAL A 300 7.05 -22.01 -16.65
N ALA A 301 7.59 -21.25 -15.69
CA ALA A 301 9.03 -21.16 -15.47
C ALA A 301 9.64 -22.44 -14.91
N VAL A 302 8.94 -23.12 -14.00
CA VAL A 302 9.34 -24.44 -13.48
C VAL A 302 9.28 -25.47 -14.60
N ARG A 303 8.21 -25.46 -15.42
CA ARG A 303 8.09 -26.35 -16.58
C ARG A 303 9.23 -26.14 -17.58
N ALA A 304 9.56 -24.89 -17.90
CA ALA A 304 10.69 -24.55 -18.77
C ALA A 304 12.02 -25.05 -18.20
N ALA A 305 12.23 -24.94 -16.89
CA ALA A 305 13.44 -25.43 -16.24
C ALA A 305 13.58 -26.96 -16.36
N PHE A 306 12.47 -27.71 -16.25
CA PHE A 306 12.46 -29.15 -16.49
C PHE A 306 12.86 -29.50 -17.93
N GLU A 307 12.28 -28.82 -18.92
CA GLU A 307 12.59 -29.08 -20.34
C GLU A 307 14.04 -28.80 -20.72
N VAL A 308 14.71 -27.89 -20.00
CA VAL A 308 16.15 -27.60 -20.19
C VAL A 308 17.04 -28.64 -19.49
N LEU A 309 16.54 -29.31 -18.44
CA LEU A 309 17.30 -30.26 -17.62
C LEU A 309 17.11 -31.73 -18.00
N LYS A 310 16.04 -32.08 -18.74
CA LYS A 310 15.71 -33.46 -19.12
C LYS A 310 16.90 -34.14 -19.83
N SER A 311 17.21 -35.38 -19.46
CA SER A 311 18.14 -36.21 -20.26
C SER A 311 17.42 -36.73 -21.50
N GLN A 312 18.11 -36.73 -22.64
CA GLN A 312 17.61 -37.37 -23.87
C GLN A 312 17.92 -38.87 -23.78
N ASP A 313 16.96 -39.69 -23.29
CA ASP A 313 16.80 -41.15 -23.55
C ASP A 313 15.71 -41.76 -22.61
N PRO A 314 15.00 -42.82 -23.02
CA PRO A 314 13.65 -42.81 -23.63
C PRO A 314 12.51 -42.21 -22.79
N VAL A 315 12.75 -41.85 -21.52
CA VAL A 315 11.76 -41.18 -20.66
C VAL A 315 12.34 -39.82 -20.24
N PRO A 316 11.59 -38.70 -20.36
CA PRO A 316 12.09 -37.40 -19.92
C PRO A 316 12.19 -37.40 -18.39
N VAL A 317 13.41 -37.59 -17.88
CA VAL A 317 13.69 -37.59 -16.44
C VAL A 317 14.88 -36.67 -16.14
N VAL A 318 14.89 -36.07 -14.95
CA VAL A 318 15.98 -35.23 -14.45
C VAL A 318 16.74 -35.96 -13.35
N GLN A 319 18.06 -36.10 -13.50
CA GLN A 319 18.91 -36.69 -12.48
C GLN A 319 18.97 -35.83 -11.21
N THR A 320 18.96 -36.48 -10.05
CA THR A 320 18.98 -35.87 -8.71
C THR A 320 20.17 -34.95 -8.52
N ASP A 321 21.35 -35.33 -9.01
CA ASP A 321 22.58 -34.54 -8.92
C ASP A 321 22.43 -33.18 -9.63
N LYS A 322 21.74 -33.15 -10.79
CA LYS A 322 21.45 -31.90 -11.50
C LYS A 322 20.48 -31.01 -10.74
N VAL A 323 19.52 -31.59 -10.01
CA VAL A 323 18.60 -30.85 -9.14
C VAL A 323 19.35 -30.26 -7.94
N LEU A 324 20.26 -31.00 -7.31
CA LEU A 324 21.09 -30.50 -6.22
C LEU A 324 22.01 -29.36 -6.70
N GLN A 325 22.67 -29.53 -7.84
CA GLN A 325 23.50 -28.49 -8.45
C GLN A 325 22.68 -27.24 -8.85
N LEU A 326 21.45 -27.43 -9.33
CA LEU A 326 20.51 -26.33 -9.59
C LEU A 326 20.16 -25.58 -8.29
N LEU A 327 19.92 -26.28 -7.19
CA LEU A 327 19.64 -25.66 -5.90
C LEU A 327 20.85 -24.90 -5.37
N GLU A 328 22.07 -25.36 -5.60
CA GLU A 328 23.29 -24.62 -5.22
C GLU A 328 23.42 -23.31 -5.99
N GLU A 329 23.30 -23.37 -7.32
CA GLU A 329 23.45 -22.23 -8.23
C GLU A 329 22.35 -21.17 -8.12
N THR A 330 21.16 -21.56 -7.66
CA THR A 330 20.02 -20.62 -7.51
C THR A 330 20.15 -19.73 -6.28
N SER A 331 19.72 -18.47 -6.39
CA SER A 331 19.65 -17.55 -5.25
C SER A 331 18.45 -17.81 -4.30
N LEU A 332 18.16 -19.07 -3.95
CA LEU A 332 17.09 -19.44 -3.01
C LEU A 332 17.48 -19.16 -1.55
N PRO A 333 16.53 -18.74 -0.68
CA PRO A 333 16.81 -18.69 0.75
C PRO A 333 17.10 -20.11 1.28
N GLY A 334 18.09 -20.22 2.18
CA GLY A 334 18.63 -21.51 2.63
C GLY A 334 17.56 -22.51 3.10
N TRP A 335 16.54 -22.05 3.83
CA TRP A 335 15.45 -22.92 4.29
C TRP A 335 14.61 -23.53 3.15
N LYS A 336 14.41 -22.82 2.04
CA LYS A 336 13.71 -23.37 0.86
C LYS A 336 14.56 -24.40 0.16
N LYS A 337 15.87 -24.15 0.05
CA LYS A 337 16.83 -25.13 -0.48
C LYS A 337 16.78 -26.41 0.36
N SER A 338 16.87 -26.27 1.68
CA SER A 338 16.79 -27.40 2.63
C SER A 338 15.46 -28.14 2.54
N ALA A 339 14.32 -27.44 2.49
CA ALA A 339 13.01 -28.08 2.40
C ALA A 339 12.86 -28.89 1.10
N ILE A 340 13.31 -28.32 -0.03
CA ILE A 340 13.29 -29.00 -1.33
C ILE A 340 14.23 -30.20 -1.32
N SER A 341 15.46 -30.05 -0.83
CA SER A 341 16.41 -31.17 -0.73
C SER A 341 15.92 -32.27 0.21
N THR A 342 15.27 -31.92 1.31
CA THR A 342 14.69 -32.91 2.23
C THR A 342 13.55 -33.67 1.55
N LYS A 343 12.59 -32.98 0.91
CA LYS A 343 11.49 -33.64 0.19
C LYS A 343 12.02 -34.54 -0.94
N LEU A 344 13.06 -34.10 -1.65
CA LEU A 344 13.73 -34.89 -2.68
C LEU A 344 14.31 -36.20 -2.13
N MET A 345 15.01 -36.15 -1.00
CA MET A 345 15.66 -37.33 -0.41
C MET A 345 14.68 -38.26 0.32
N THR A 346 13.64 -37.73 0.96
CA THR A 346 12.70 -38.54 1.76
C THR A 346 11.60 -39.19 0.94
N GLN A 347 11.09 -38.50 -0.09
CA GLN A 347 9.89 -38.94 -0.83
C GLN A 347 10.23 -39.60 -2.17
N TYR A 348 11.38 -39.27 -2.77
CA TYR A 348 11.80 -39.79 -4.08
C TYR A 348 13.10 -40.62 -4.01
N GLU A 349 13.57 -40.94 -2.81
CA GLU A 349 14.75 -41.80 -2.54
C GLU A 349 16.03 -41.40 -3.30
N GLY A 350 16.13 -40.17 -3.79
CA GLY A 350 17.24 -39.72 -4.64
C GLY A 350 17.26 -40.34 -6.03
N GLY A 351 16.17 -40.97 -6.48
CA GLY A 351 15.99 -41.47 -7.85
C GLY A 351 15.74 -40.36 -8.88
N PRO A 352 15.76 -40.69 -10.18
CA PRO A 352 15.59 -39.70 -11.24
C PRO A 352 14.12 -39.19 -11.25
N VAL A 353 13.94 -37.87 -11.34
CA VAL A 353 12.67 -37.18 -11.07
C VAL A 353 11.83 -36.96 -12.35
N HIS A 354 10.59 -37.43 -12.35
CA HIS A 354 9.63 -37.22 -13.43
C HIS A 354 9.02 -35.81 -13.44
N LEU A 355 8.31 -35.44 -14.50
CA LEU A 355 7.70 -34.11 -14.63
C LEU A 355 6.73 -33.77 -13.48
N THR A 356 5.80 -34.67 -13.17
CA THR A 356 4.78 -34.44 -12.13
C THR A 356 5.44 -34.25 -10.77
N GLU A 357 6.43 -35.07 -10.47
CA GLU A 357 7.25 -35.03 -9.26
C GLU A 357 8.08 -33.74 -9.19
N PHE A 358 8.68 -33.31 -10.31
CA PHE A 358 9.44 -32.07 -10.39
C PHE A 358 8.54 -30.84 -10.15
N MET A 359 7.35 -30.83 -10.75
CA MET A 359 6.37 -29.76 -10.54
C MET A 359 5.90 -29.72 -9.07
N ASP A 360 5.67 -30.89 -8.46
CA ASP A 360 5.25 -31.00 -7.06
C ASP A 360 6.36 -30.60 -6.08
N LEU A 361 7.62 -30.95 -6.38
CA LEU A 361 8.79 -30.52 -5.63
C LEU A 361 8.86 -28.98 -5.53
N PHE A 362 8.66 -28.29 -6.66
CA PHE A 362 8.68 -26.84 -6.72
C PHE A 362 7.36 -26.17 -6.30
N ARG A 363 6.29 -26.91 -5.96
CA ARG A 363 5.13 -26.33 -5.24
C ARG A 363 5.53 -25.80 -3.86
N LEU A 364 6.61 -26.33 -3.26
CA LEU A 364 7.18 -25.78 -2.01
C LEU A 364 7.64 -24.32 -2.14
N LEU A 365 7.84 -23.80 -3.36
CA LEU A 365 8.13 -22.39 -3.59
C LEU A 365 6.95 -21.48 -3.18
N ASP A 366 5.73 -22.02 -3.11
CA ASP A 366 4.51 -21.30 -2.74
C ASP A 366 4.42 -21.00 -1.24
N LEU A 367 5.23 -21.65 -0.40
CA LEU A 367 5.34 -21.30 1.02
C LEU A 367 5.89 -19.88 1.18
N SER A 368 5.12 -19.04 1.89
CA SER A 368 5.42 -17.63 2.15
C SER A 368 6.54 -17.44 3.19
N SER A 369 6.66 -18.36 4.15
CA SER A 369 7.71 -18.37 5.16
C SER A 369 8.16 -19.79 5.47
N SER A 370 9.37 -19.95 6.00
CA SER A 370 9.75 -21.15 6.75
C SER A 370 8.64 -21.42 7.76
N LEU A 371 8.33 -22.68 8.06
CA LEU A 371 7.66 -22.98 9.32
C LEU A 371 8.45 -22.23 10.39
N LYS A 372 7.81 -21.26 11.06
CA LYS A 372 8.48 -20.51 12.12
C LYS A 372 8.89 -21.55 13.13
N THR A 373 10.19 -21.83 13.23
CA THR A 373 10.71 -22.57 14.37
C THR A 373 10.14 -21.88 15.60
N PRO A 374 9.47 -22.61 16.50
CA PRO A 374 8.88 -22.00 17.70
C PRO A 374 9.96 -21.11 18.32
N THR A 375 9.61 -19.87 18.62
CA THR A 375 10.53 -18.92 19.25
C THR A 375 11.13 -19.63 20.44
N LEU A 376 12.42 -19.98 20.34
CA LEU A 376 13.15 -20.67 21.39
C LEU A 376 13.17 -19.72 22.59
N VAL A 377 12.19 -19.89 23.47
CA VAL A 377 12.11 -19.11 24.71
C VAL A 377 13.26 -19.59 25.57
N ARG A 378 14.02 -18.67 26.14
CA ARG A 378 15.16 -19.04 26.98
C ARG A 378 14.64 -19.85 28.16
N GLN A 379 15.15 -21.08 28.32
CA GLN A 379 14.80 -21.92 29.46
C GLN A 379 15.65 -21.47 30.66
N PHE A 380 14.99 -21.11 31.75
CA PHE A 380 15.66 -20.77 33.01
C PHE A 380 15.51 -21.94 33.99
N ASN A 381 16.59 -22.30 34.69
CA ASN A 381 16.56 -23.36 35.69
C ASN A 381 15.94 -22.91 37.02
N ASN A 382 15.87 -21.60 37.27
CA ASN A 382 15.31 -21.05 38.50
C ASN A 382 13.77 -21.02 38.47
N PRO A 383 13.09 -21.50 39.54
CA PRO A 383 11.63 -21.58 39.59
C PRO A 383 10.95 -20.20 39.58
N VAL A 384 11.60 -19.19 40.15
CA VAL A 384 11.12 -17.80 40.13
C VAL A 384 11.18 -17.22 38.71
N ALA A 385 12.27 -17.47 37.98
CA ALA A 385 12.42 -17.02 36.60
C ALA A 385 11.38 -17.66 35.66
N LEU A 386 11.07 -18.95 35.87
CA LEU A 386 10.01 -19.65 35.15
C LEU A 386 8.61 -19.08 35.42
N ARG A 387 8.31 -18.68 36.67
CA ARG A 387 7.04 -18.00 37.00
C ARG A 387 6.92 -16.64 36.31
N ILE A 388 7.99 -15.84 36.33
CA ILE A 388 8.03 -14.53 35.66
C ILE A 388 7.87 -14.72 34.14
N GLN A 389 8.58 -15.67 33.55
CA GLN A 389 8.46 -16.02 32.14
C GLN A 389 7.05 -16.45 31.75
N SER A 390 6.42 -17.33 32.54
CA SER A 390 5.04 -17.77 32.33
C SER A 390 4.05 -16.59 32.41
N PHE A 391 4.23 -15.69 33.38
CA PHE A 391 3.43 -14.49 33.49
C PHE A 391 3.60 -13.54 32.29
N CYS A 392 4.85 -13.24 31.88
CA CYS A 392 5.12 -12.36 30.74
C CYS A 392 4.60 -12.89 29.39
N ILE A 393 4.50 -14.20 29.24
CA ILE A 393 3.92 -14.84 28.02
C ILE A 393 2.39 -14.91 28.10
N SER A 394 1.81 -14.80 29.30
CA SER A 394 0.37 -14.90 29.49
C SER A 394 -0.40 -13.77 28.80
N ASN A 395 -1.63 -14.09 28.37
CA ASN A 395 -2.56 -13.08 27.85
C ASN A 395 -2.94 -12.02 28.90
N LEU A 396 -2.80 -12.33 30.19
CA LEU A 396 -3.10 -11.41 31.28
C LEU A 396 -2.07 -10.28 31.34
N CYS A 397 -0.77 -10.60 31.25
CA CYS A 397 0.29 -9.59 31.23
C CYS A 397 0.09 -8.59 30.08
N ARG A 398 -0.24 -9.09 28.88
CA ARG A 398 -0.58 -8.23 27.72
C ARG A 398 -1.78 -7.31 27.97
N ARG A 399 -2.83 -7.78 28.68
CA ARG A 399 -3.97 -6.94 29.05
C ARG A 399 -3.60 -5.88 30.08
N VAL A 400 -2.75 -6.23 31.06
CA VAL A 400 -2.26 -5.29 32.08
C VAL A 400 -1.40 -4.20 31.45
N GLU A 401 -0.49 -4.55 30.55
CA GLU A 401 0.35 -3.58 29.82
C GLU A 401 -0.50 -2.60 29.02
N LEU A 402 -1.55 -3.09 28.35
CA LEU A 402 -2.48 -2.25 27.62
C LEU A 402 -3.24 -1.32 28.58
N PHE A 403 -3.73 -1.83 29.70
CA PHE A 403 -4.40 -1.03 30.72
C PHE A 403 -3.49 0.09 31.25
N VAL A 404 -2.23 -0.21 31.57
CA VAL A 404 -1.24 0.81 32.01
C VAL A 404 -1.02 1.87 30.93
N SER A 405 -0.98 1.49 29.65
CA SER A 405 -0.86 2.47 28.56
C SER A 405 -2.10 3.38 28.45
N LEU A 406 -3.30 2.84 28.66
CA LEU A 406 -4.54 3.63 28.65
C LEU A 406 -4.61 4.59 29.83
N VAL A 407 -4.21 4.13 31.02
CA VAL A 407 -4.13 4.99 32.22
C VAL A 407 -3.15 6.14 31.98
N ASN A 408 -1.98 5.89 31.38
CA ASN A 408 -1.03 6.95 31.10
C ASN A 408 -1.57 7.96 30.06
N VAL A 409 -2.22 7.50 29.00
CA VAL A 409 -2.89 8.41 28.04
C VAL A 409 -3.97 9.24 28.73
N PHE A 410 -4.75 8.65 29.63
CA PHE A 410 -5.73 9.37 30.43
C PHE A 410 -5.06 10.42 31.34
N CYS A 411 -3.92 10.11 31.97
CA CYS A 411 -3.14 11.08 32.73
C CYS A 411 -2.65 12.25 31.86
N ILE A 412 -2.21 11.99 30.64
CA ILE A 412 -1.79 13.04 29.69
C ILE A 412 -2.99 13.91 29.28
N ILE A 413 -4.15 13.30 29.02
CA ILE A 413 -5.38 14.06 28.71
C ILE A 413 -5.76 14.96 29.90
N LEU A 414 -5.74 14.43 31.13
CA LEU A 414 -5.99 15.23 32.33
C LEU A 414 -4.97 16.36 32.50
N GLN A 415 -3.68 16.11 32.20
CA GLN A 415 -2.66 17.14 32.21
C GLN A 415 -2.95 18.25 31.19
N LEU A 416 -3.32 17.89 29.97
CA LEU A 416 -3.62 18.86 28.90
C LEU A 416 -4.85 19.69 29.24
N VAL A 417 -5.88 19.08 29.81
CA VAL A 417 -7.13 19.78 30.19
C VAL A 417 -6.94 20.64 31.45
N ALA A 418 -6.18 20.17 32.45
CA ALA A 418 -6.02 20.89 33.71
C ALA A 418 -5.02 22.05 33.65
N PHE A 419 -4.16 22.11 32.63
CA PHE A 419 -3.10 23.12 32.50
C PHE A 419 -3.17 23.89 31.18
N GLU A 420 -4.37 24.07 30.62
CA GLU A 420 -4.59 24.85 29.40
C GLU A 420 -4.07 26.31 29.53
N ASP A 421 -4.14 26.88 30.74
CA ASP A 421 -3.83 28.31 30.98
C ASP A 421 -2.43 28.60 31.55
N VAL A 422 -1.59 27.59 31.78
CA VAL A 422 -0.33 27.77 32.54
C VAL A 422 0.89 27.26 31.77
N ASP A 423 1.70 28.18 31.25
CA ASP A 423 3.00 27.95 30.58
C ASP A 423 4.10 27.36 31.50
N LYS A 424 3.75 26.77 32.63
CA LYS A 424 4.70 26.19 33.58
C LYS A 424 4.48 24.68 33.68
N PRO A 425 5.53 23.86 33.44
CA PRO A 425 5.43 22.43 33.66
C PRO A 425 5.17 22.16 35.15
N SER A 426 4.05 21.51 35.47
CA SER A 426 3.79 21.05 36.82
C SER A 426 4.74 19.91 37.17
N CYS A 427 5.55 20.11 38.21
CA CYS A 427 6.52 19.12 38.68
C CYS A 427 5.86 17.76 38.99
N THR A 428 4.62 17.76 39.47
CA THR A 428 3.86 16.54 39.78
C THR A 428 3.64 15.68 38.54
N PHE A 429 3.22 16.28 37.42
CA PHE A 429 2.99 15.56 36.17
C PHE A 429 4.29 15.13 35.51
N LEU A 430 5.35 15.92 35.63
CA LEU A 430 6.69 15.51 35.17
C LEU A 430 7.16 14.24 35.90
N ILE A 431 6.97 14.15 37.22
CA ILE A 431 7.32 12.97 38.01
C ILE A 431 6.48 11.76 37.58
N ILE A 432 5.15 11.93 37.44
CA ILE A 432 4.25 10.86 37.00
C ILE A 432 4.65 10.34 35.61
N ASN A 433 4.86 11.23 34.64
CA ASN A 433 5.23 10.85 33.28
C ASN A 433 6.61 10.20 33.21
N THR A 434 7.56 10.66 34.03
CA THR A 434 8.89 10.03 34.15
C THR A 434 8.77 8.63 34.76
N CYS A 435 7.92 8.44 35.76
CA CYS A 435 7.64 7.13 36.35
C CYS A 435 7.04 6.15 35.31
N PHE A 436 6.07 6.60 34.51
CA PHE A 436 5.57 5.77 33.41
C PHE A 436 6.65 5.45 32.37
N ALA A 437 7.51 6.42 32.03
CA ALA A 437 8.61 6.19 31.09
C ALA A 437 9.62 5.15 31.62
N THR A 438 9.98 5.20 32.90
CA THR A 438 10.87 4.19 33.50
C THR A 438 10.20 2.81 33.56
N LEU A 439 8.92 2.74 33.93
CA LEU A 439 8.14 1.49 33.89
C LEU A 439 8.17 0.85 32.50
N TYR A 440 8.06 1.65 31.43
CA TYR A 440 8.12 1.14 30.06
C TYR A 440 9.49 0.61 29.66
N VAL A 441 10.58 1.22 30.11
CA VAL A 441 11.92 0.72 29.85
C VAL A 441 12.15 -0.59 30.61
N ILE A 442 11.68 -0.68 31.86
CA ILE A 442 11.72 -1.92 32.65
C ILE A 442 10.93 -3.03 31.97
N GLU A 443 9.70 -2.76 31.54
CA GLU A 443 8.84 -3.70 30.82
C GLU A 443 9.54 -4.28 29.58
N ASN A 444 10.09 -3.41 28.73
CA ASN A 444 10.80 -3.86 27.53
C ASN A 444 12.10 -4.61 27.88
N GLY A 445 12.78 -4.22 28.97
CA GLY A 445 13.94 -4.95 29.51
C GLY A 445 13.58 -6.39 29.92
N VAL A 446 12.44 -6.58 30.59
CA VAL A 446 11.92 -7.91 30.96
C VAL A 446 11.57 -8.73 29.71
N ARG A 447 10.90 -8.13 28.72
CA ARG A 447 10.57 -8.82 27.46
C ARG A 447 11.81 -9.26 26.69
N LEU A 448 12.83 -8.40 26.66
CA LEU A 448 14.12 -8.67 26.04
C LEU A 448 14.86 -9.80 26.74
N TRP A 449 14.75 -9.87 28.06
CA TRP A 449 15.30 -10.94 28.88
C TRP A 449 14.60 -12.30 28.64
N VAL A 450 13.27 -12.29 28.53
CA VAL A 450 12.44 -13.50 28.28
C VAL A 450 12.64 -14.08 26.87
N HIS A 451 12.57 -13.24 25.83
CA HIS A 451 12.63 -13.69 24.44
C HIS A 451 14.06 -13.81 23.91
N GLY A 452 15.01 -13.10 24.52
CA GLY A 452 16.39 -12.97 24.07
C GLY A 452 16.57 -11.88 23.01
N TRP A 453 17.70 -11.17 23.09
CA TRP A 453 18.04 -10.01 22.24
C TRP A 453 17.82 -10.27 20.74
N ARG A 454 18.30 -11.41 20.23
CA ARG A 454 18.22 -11.75 18.79
C ARG A 454 16.78 -12.00 18.32
N ASN A 455 15.92 -12.55 19.17
CA ASN A 455 14.53 -12.83 18.81
C ASN A 455 13.68 -11.57 18.90
N SER A 456 13.91 -10.73 19.91
CA SER A 456 13.21 -9.45 20.07
C SER A 456 13.47 -8.50 18.90
N LEU A 457 14.72 -8.39 18.42
CA LEU A 457 15.06 -7.52 17.27
C LEU A 457 14.48 -8.00 15.94
N ARG A 458 14.07 -9.27 15.82
CA ARG A 458 13.44 -9.80 14.60
C ARG A 458 11.95 -9.46 14.50
N MET A 459 11.31 -9.07 15.60
CA MET A 459 9.90 -8.73 15.64
C MET A 459 9.73 -7.20 15.48
N PRO A 460 9.13 -6.70 14.38
CA PRO A 460 9.14 -5.26 14.06
C PRO A 460 8.35 -4.42 15.07
N LEU A 461 7.24 -4.95 15.58
CA LEU A 461 6.44 -4.27 16.61
C LEU A 461 7.19 -4.14 17.95
N THR A 462 7.93 -5.18 18.33
CA THR A 462 8.75 -5.17 19.55
C THR A 462 9.96 -4.23 19.41
N LEU A 463 10.54 -4.13 18.21
CA LEU A 463 11.59 -3.15 17.92
C LEU A 463 11.06 -1.71 18.01
N PHE A 464 9.91 -1.44 17.39
CA PHE A 464 9.23 -0.14 17.47
C PHE A 464 8.96 0.26 18.92
N ASP A 465 8.42 -0.66 19.70
CA ASP A 465 8.14 -0.50 21.12
C ASP A 465 9.38 -0.13 21.95
N LEU A 466 10.52 -0.78 21.66
CA LEU A 466 11.80 -0.49 22.30
C LEU A 466 12.27 0.93 21.98
N CYS A 467 12.25 1.31 20.69
CA CYS A 467 12.66 2.63 20.23
C CYS A 467 11.81 3.75 20.85
N VAL A 468 10.48 3.60 20.84
CA VAL A 468 9.54 4.58 21.41
C VAL A 468 9.76 4.73 22.92
N SER A 469 9.97 3.63 23.65
CA SER A 469 10.14 3.66 25.10
C SER A 469 11.46 4.32 25.51
N PHE A 470 12.54 4.00 24.80
CA PHE A 470 13.85 4.61 25.05
C PHE A 470 13.86 6.09 24.65
N GLY A 471 13.28 6.44 23.50
CA GLY A 471 13.11 7.82 23.06
C GLY A 471 12.29 8.65 24.03
N ASN A 472 11.20 8.10 24.57
CA ASN A 472 10.38 8.76 25.58
C ASN A 472 11.18 9.02 26.87
N LEU A 473 11.89 8.01 27.39
CA LEU A 473 12.73 8.22 28.59
C LEU A 473 13.84 9.25 28.34
N ALA A 474 14.50 9.20 27.18
CA ALA A 474 15.56 10.15 26.82
C ALA A 474 15.04 11.59 26.77
N LEU A 475 13.87 11.82 26.16
CA LEU A 475 13.24 13.14 26.12
C LEU A 475 12.85 13.63 27.53
N ARG A 476 12.34 12.75 28.41
CA ARG A 476 12.00 13.10 29.80
C ARG A 476 13.22 13.43 30.66
N LEU A 477 14.30 12.68 30.51
CA LEU A 477 15.57 12.98 31.19
C LEU A 477 16.16 14.29 30.68
N TYR A 478 16.03 14.56 29.38
CA TYR A 478 16.47 15.82 28.80
C TYR A 478 15.64 17.02 29.29
N GLU A 479 14.31 16.90 29.32
CA GLU A 479 13.40 17.89 29.93
C GLU A 479 13.78 18.18 31.39
N LEU A 480 13.98 17.12 32.20
CA LEU A 480 14.40 17.26 33.60
C LEU A 480 15.77 17.94 33.73
N GLY A 481 16.73 17.59 32.86
CA GLY A 481 18.06 18.19 32.82
C GLY A 481 18.01 19.69 32.49
N LEU A 482 17.19 20.10 31.52
CA LEU A 482 17.01 21.51 31.17
C LEU A 482 16.41 22.32 32.31
N ILE A 483 15.41 21.77 32.99
CA ILE A 483 14.79 22.40 34.17
C ILE A 483 15.82 22.51 35.32
N ALA A 484 16.59 21.45 35.58
CA ALA A 484 17.62 21.45 36.62
C ALA A 484 18.76 22.45 36.36
N CYS A 485 19.14 22.64 35.10
CA CYS A 485 20.14 23.63 34.69
C CYS A 485 19.58 25.07 34.58
N GLY A 486 18.28 25.28 34.78
CA GLY A 486 17.65 26.61 34.66
C GLY A 486 17.64 27.18 33.24
N ALA A 487 17.85 26.35 32.22
CA ALA A 487 17.88 26.78 30.82
C ALA A 487 16.47 27.04 30.31
N ARG A 488 16.19 28.28 29.88
CA ARG A 488 14.85 28.69 29.40
C ARG A 488 14.54 28.24 27.97
N GLY A 489 15.55 27.93 27.17
CA GLY A 489 15.37 27.40 25.82
C GLY A 489 16.69 26.95 25.20
N VAL A 490 16.60 26.01 24.26
CA VAL A 490 17.77 25.47 23.54
C VAL A 490 17.58 25.60 22.03
N GLY A 491 18.64 26.04 21.36
CA GLY A 491 18.69 26.14 19.90
C GLY A 491 18.16 27.45 19.33
N PRO A 492 18.25 27.63 18.00
CA PRO A 492 17.91 28.89 17.32
C PRO A 492 16.41 29.24 17.40
N GLU A 493 15.55 28.25 17.63
CA GLU A 493 14.10 28.43 17.78
C GLU A 493 13.63 28.56 19.23
N HIS A 494 14.55 28.59 20.21
CA HIS A 494 14.24 28.70 21.64
C HIS A 494 13.22 27.66 22.13
N TRP A 495 13.38 26.39 21.76
CA TRP A 495 12.51 25.32 22.23
C TRP A 495 12.57 25.25 23.76
N SER A 496 11.40 25.43 24.38
CA SER A 496 11.24 25.41 25.82
C SER A 496 11.30 23.97 26.34
N PRO A 497 11.61 23.75 27.63
CA PRO A 497 11.52 22.41 28.23
C PRO A 497 10.14 21.76 28.03
N TYR A 498 9.08 22.58 27.97
CA TYR A 498 7.70 22.15 27.74
C TYR A 498 7.50 21.54 26.35
N ASP A 499 8.13 22.07 25.29
CA ASP A 499 8.05 21.53 23.92
C ASP A 499 8.64 20.11 23.83
N PHE A 500 9.75 19.87 24.54
CA PHE A 500 10.33 18.51 24.67
C PHE A 500 9.40 17.57 25.43
N GLY A 501 8.70 18.07 26.46
CA GLY A 501 7.68 17.33 27.19
C GLY A 501 6.46 16.98 26.31
N GLN A 502 6.04 17.88 25.41
CA GLN A 502 5.00 17.61 24.42
C GLN A 502 5.43 16.56 23.39
N LEU A 503 6.68 16.63 22.91
CA LEU A 503 7.23 15.61 22.01
C LEU A 503 7.28 14.23 22.69
N ALA A 504 7.62 14.18 23.98
CA ALA A 504 7.59 12.95 24.77
C ALA A 504 6.14 12.42 24.92
N ASN A 505 5.15 13.29 25.16
CA ASN A 505 3.73 12.92 25.19
C ASN A 505 3.28 12.29 23.85
N LEU A 506 3.71 12.85 22.72
CA LEU A 506 3.44 12.30 21.38
C LEU A 506 3.99 10.87 21.22
N LEU A 507 5.20 10.60 21.72
CA LEU A 507 5.75 9.22 21.73
C LEU A 507 4.92 8.26 22.58
N VAL A 508 4.38 8.71 23.72
CA VAL A 508 3.47 7.89 24.54
C VAL A 508 2.21 7.53 23.76
N ILE A 509 1.62 8.48 23.02
CA ILE A 509 0.43 8.23 22.20
C ILE A 509 0.74 7.17 21.13
N LEU A 510 1.91 7.22 20.47
CA LEU A 510 2.33 6.21 19.50
C LEU A 510 2.39 4.78 20.09
N ARG A 511 2.59 4.63 21.40
CA ARG A 511 2.56 3.33 22.08
C ARG A 511 1.17 2.68 22.06
N THR A 512 0.09 3.46 21.97
CA THR A 512 -1.29 2.92 21.87
C THR A 512 -1.51 2.09 20.61
N LEU A 513 -0.64 2.21 19.59
CA LEU A 513 -0.63 1.36 18.41
C LEU A 513 -0.45 -0.14 18.76
N ARG A 514 -0.01 -0.48 19.96
CA ARG A 514 -0.04 -1.87 20.47
C ARG A 514 -1.45 -2.46 20.56
N PHE A 515 -2.51 -1.64 20.64
CA PHE A 515 -3.90 -2.12 20.58
C PHE A 515 -4.17 -2.93 19.31
N MET A 516 -3.41 -2.66 18.23
CA MET A 516 -3.41 -3.46 17.01
C MET A 516 -3.11 -4.95 17.26
N GLN A 517 -2.29 -5.26 18.27
CA GLN A 517 -1.86 -6.61 18.62
C GLN A 517 -2.97 -7.44 19.31
N ILE A 518 -4.12 -6.84 19.63
CA ILE A 518 -5.25 -7.58 20.22
C ILE A 518 -5.83 -8.56 19.22
N SER A 519 -5.93 -8.17 17.95
CA SER A 519 -6.36 -9.06 16.87
C SER A 519 -5.27 -9.24 15.82
N ASN A 520 -4.90 -10.50 15.58
CA ASN A 520 -3.97 -10.86 14.51
C ASN A 520 -4.50 -10.40 13.14
N LEU A 521 -5.83 -10.38 12.99
CA LEU A 521 -6.54 -9.90 11.82
C LEU A 521 -6.22 -8.42 11.54
N MET A 522 -6.43 -7.51 12.48
CA MET A 522 -6.24 -6.07 12.27
C MET A 522 -4.75 -5.71 12.07
N THR A 523 -3.84 -6.40 12.78
CA THR A 523 -2.39 -6.27 12.54
C THR A 523 -2.01 -6.72 11.13
N SER A 524 -2.47 -7.91 10.70
CA SER A 524 -2.19 -8.43 9.36
C SER A 524 -2.71 -7.47 8.28
N MET A 525 -3.91 -6.93 8.47
CA MET A 525 -4.51 -5.96 7.55
C MET A 525 -3.71 -4.67 7.47
N LEU A 526 -3.52 -3.92 8.56
CA LEU A 526 -2.84 -2.62 8.50
C LEU A 526 -1.41 -2.71 7.97
N PHE A 527 -0.64 -3.76 8.31
CA PHE A 527 0.73 -3.88 7.81
C PHE A 527 0.81 -4.35 6.34
N GLN A 528 -0.18 -5.12 5.86
CA GLN A 528 -0.20 -5.58 4.48
C GLN A 528 -0.88 -4.58 3.52
N MET A 529 -1.81 -3.76 4.01
CA MET A 529 -2.56 -2.78 3.21
C MET A 529 -1.65 -1.88 2.34
N PRO A 530 -0.58 -1.24 2.86
CA PRO A 530 0.26 -0.37 2.04
C PRO A 530 0.89 -1.09 0.84
N HIS A 531 1.26 -2.37 0.97
CA HIS A 531 1.79 -3.16 -0.15
C HIS A 531 0.73 -3.45 -1.22
N HIS A 532 -0.53 -3.67 -0.80
CA HIS A 532 -1.64 -3.87 -1.72
C HIS A 532 -2.07 -2.57 -2.43
N LEU A 533 -2.00 -1.43 -1.71
CA LEU A 533 -2.37 -0.11 -2.20
C LEU A 533 -1.26 0.60 -2.99
N ALA A 534 0.00 0.17 -2.85
CA ALA A 534 1.16 0.79 -3.50
C ALA A 534 0.98 1.07 -5.02
N PRO A 535 0.35 0.19 -5.82
CA PRO A 535 0.12 0.50 -7.24
C PRO A 535 -0.80 1.68 -7.48
N VAL A 536 -1.88 1.81 -6.70
CA VAL A 536 -2.85 2.91 -6.83
C VAL A 536 -2.28 4.20 -6.26
N LEU A 537 -1.62 4.13 -5.09
CA LEU A 537 -0.90 5.27 -4.53
C LEU A 537 0.19 5.79 -5.49
N GLY A 538 0.88 4.89 -6.20
CA GLY A 538 1.84 5.28 -7.24
C GLY A 538 1.19 6.01 -8.43
N VAL A 539 -0.02 5.62 -8.83
CA VAL A 539 -0.81 6.36 -9.85
C VAL A 539 -1.23 7.73 -9.31
N LEU A 540 -1.72 7.80 -8.06
CA LEU A 540 -2.10 9.05 -7.41
C LEU A 540 -0.92 10.03 -7.35
N ILE A 541 0.24 9.58 -6.87
CA ILE A 541 1.47 10.39 -6.81
C ILE A 541 1.87 10.87 -8.21
N SER A 542 1.72 10.04 -9.24
CA SER A 542 2.03 10.42 -10.63
C SER A 542 1.12 11.56 -11.12
N PHE A 543 -0.19 11.50 -10.83
CA PHE A 543 -1.12 12.58 -11.20
C PHE A 543 -0.89 13.85 -10.39
N TYR A 544 -0.68 13.75 -9.07
CA TYR A 544 -0.30 14.88 -8.22
C TYR A 544 0.94 15.58 -8.76
N TYR A 545 1.97 14.81 -9.15
CA TYR A 545 3.20 15.36 -9.68
C TYR A 545 2.98 16.18 -10.97
N VAL A 546 2.24 15.63 -11.93
CA VAL A 546 1.94 16.31 -13.19
C VAL A 546 1.05 17.53 -12.97
N TYR A 547 -0.01 17.42 -12.17
CA TYR A 547 -0.91 18.54 -11.89
C TYR A 547 -0.23 19.62 -11.04
N ALA A 548 0.62 19.27 -10.09
CA ALA A 548 1.35 20.25 -9.29
C ALA A 548 2.27 21.09 -10.18
N LEU A 549 3.00 20.44 -11.10
CA LEU A 549 3.82 21.14 -12.09
C LEU A 549 3.00 21.97 -13.07
N LEU A 550 1.83 21.49 -13.48
CA LEU A 550 0.96 22.22 -14.40
C LEU A 550 0.35 23.45 -13.71
N GLY A 551 -0.20 23.29 -12.50
CA GLY A 551 -0.72 24.39 -11.69
C GLY A 551 0.37 25.41 -11.36
N PHE A 552 1.56 24.95 -10.96
CA PHE A 552 2.74 25.78 -10.82
C PHE A 552 3.04 26.57 -12.11
N SER A 553 3.09 25.93 -13.27
CA SER A 553 3.42 26.60 -14.53
C SER A 553 2.36 27.60 -15.02
N LEU A 554 1.10 27.43 -14.61
CA LEU A 554 -0.03 28.25 -15.05
C LEU A 554 -0.39 29.37 -14.07
N PHE A 555 -0.18 29.16 -12.77
CA PHE A 555 -0.71 30.01 -11.70
C PHE A 555 0.36 30.59 -10.77
N HIS A 556 1.64 30.41 -11.09
CA HIS A 556 2.74 30.99 -10.33
C HIS A 556 2.65 32.53 -10.30
N GLY A 557 2.75 33.12 -9.11
CA GLY A 557 2.79 34.57 -8.92
C GLY A 557 1.48 35.29 -9.22
N THR A 558 0.36 34.59 -9.39
CA THR A 558 -0.92 35.25 -9.74
C THR A 558 -1.63 35.88 -8.54
N ILE A 559 -1.38 35.35 -7.34
CA ILE A 559 -1.93 35.86 -6.09
C ILE A 559 -0.81 36.54 -5.33
N GLU A 560 -0.98 37.84 -5.07
CA GLU A 560 -0.03 38.63 -4.30
C GLU A 560 -0.71 39.13 -3.03
N HIS A 561 0.00 39.05 -1.91
CA HIS A 561 -0.46 39.67 -0.67
C HIS A 561 -0.23 41.18 -0.77
N PRO A 562 -1.22 42.03 -0.44
CA PRO A 562 -1.02 43.47 -0.42
C PRO A 562 0.04 43.78 0.64
N THR A 563 1.22 44.23 0.19
CA THR A 563 2.30 44.65 1.09
C THR A 563 2.07 46.10 1.50
N ASN A 564 2.52 46.48 2.69
CA ASN A 564 2.27 47.77 3.38
C ASN A 564 2.75 49.05 2.64
N GLY A 565 3.05 48.97 1.34
CA GLY A 565 3.45 50.09 0.48
C GLY A 565 2.29 50.75 -0.30
N SER A 566 1.11 50.12 -0.37
CA SER A 566 -0.12 50.81 -0.79
C SER A 566 -0.84 51.35 0.44
N THR A 567 -1.14 52.64 0.44
CA THR A 567 -1.84 53.44 1.46
C THR A 567 -3.30 53.00 1.75
N ASP A 568 -3.59 51.70 1.67
CA ASP A 568 -4.92 51.10 1.85
C ASP A 568 -4.89 50.01 2.94
N SER A 569 -4.30 50.32 4.10
CA SER A 569 -4.34 49.44 5.29
C SER A 569 -5.73 49.30 5.93
N ASN A 570 -6.77 49.86 5.29
CA ASN A 570 -8.17 49.81 5.70
C ASN A 570 -9.08 49.14 4.65
N GLU A 571 -8.57 48.24 3.82
CA GLU A 571 -9.46 47.41 2.97
C GLU A 571 -10.20 46.39 3.84
N THR A 572 -11.45 46.71 4.19
CA THR A 572 -12.38 45.72 4.74
C THR A 572 -12.76 44.74 3.63
N TYR A 573 -12.15 43.56 3.62
CA TYR A 573 -12.55 42.48 2.72
C TYR A 573 -13.96 41.99 3.01
N VAL A 574 -14.70 41.64 1.96
CA VAL A 574 -16.03 41.02 2.09
C VAL A 574 -15.89 39.67 2.80
N CYS A 575 -16.75 39.39 3.78
CA CYS A 575 -16.76 38.13 4.51
C CYS A 575 -16.92 36.92 3.57
N GLY A 576 -16.19 35.84 3.84
CA GLY A 576 -16.23 34.61 3.03
C GLY A 576 -15.34 34.63 1.78
N THR A 577 -14.59 35.71 1.54
CA THR A 577 -13.61 35.78 0.45
C THR A 577 -12.26 35.18 0.85
N TYR A 578 -11.47 34.81 -0.16
CA TYR A 578 -10.12 34.25 0.01
C TYR A 578 -9.22 35.13 0.90
N GLN A 579 -9.31 36.45 0.72
CA GLN A 579 -8.55 37.44 1.46
C GLN A 579 -8.98 37.49 2.94
N GLN A 580 -10.29 37.52 3.19
CA GLN A 580 -10.83 37.57 4.56
C GLN A 580 -10.55 36.29 5.35
N LEU A 581 -10.53 35.12 4.68
CA LEU A 581 -10.20 33.83 5.29
C LEU A 581 -8.70 33.59 5.47
N ASN A 582 -7.84 34.53 5.06
CA ASN A 582 -6.38 34.41 5.12
C ASN A 582 -5.83 33.17 4.39
N TYR A 583 -6.39 32.84 3.23
CA TYR A 583 -5.97 31.66 2.43
C TYR A 583 -4.66 31.88 1.65
N TRP A 584 -3.90 32.92 1.96
CA TRP A 584 -2.65 33.31 1.29
C TRP A 584 -1.56 32.21 1.22
N SER A 585 -1.61 31.21 2.10
CA SER A 585 -0.71 30.03 2.05
C SER A 585 -1.13 28.98 1.01
N ILE A 586 -2.34 29.07 0.46
CA ILE A 586 -2.87 28.22 -0.59
C ILE A 586 -2.61 28.92 -1.94
N ASN A 587 -1.42 28.68 -2.50
CA ASN A 587 -0.97 29.24 -3.77
C ASN A 587 -0.23 28.19 -4.63
N PHE A 588 0.11 28.55 -5.87
CA PHE A 588 0.86 27.69 -6.81
C PHE A 588 2.28 28.24 -7.05
N ASP A 589 2.84 28.96 -6.08
CA ASP A 589 4.11 29.67 -6.29
C ASP A 589 5.32 28.74 -6.30
N ASP A 590 5.25 27.63 -5.56
CA ASP A 590 6.29 26.62 -5.54
C ASP A 590 5.68 25.21 -5.53
N PHE A 591 6.54 24.20 -5.71
CA PHE A 591 6.09 22.82 -5.88
C PHE A 591 5.40 22.26 -4.63
N ALA A 592 5.95 22.53 -3.43
CA ALA A 592 5.35 22.10 -2.17
C ALA A 592 4.00 22.79 -1.90
N ALA A 593 3.92 24.11 -2.11
CA ALA A 593 2.66 24.83 -2.02
C ALA A 593 1.61 24.27 -3.00
N SER A 594 2.02 24.00 -4.25
CA SER A 594 1.16 23.40 -5.28
C SER A 594 0.64 22.01 -4.90
N ILE A 595 1.44 21.18 -4.23
CA ILE A 595 0.97 19.89 -3.70
C ILE A 595 -0.09 20.11 -2.62
N PHE A 596 0.15 21.06 -1.71
CA PHE A 596 -0.79 21.35 -0.63
C PHE A 596 -2.10 21.96 -1.14
N THR A 597 -2.07 22.83 -2.15
CA THR A 597 -3.29 23.35 -2.77
C THR A 597 -4.10 22.26 -3.46
N LEU A 598 -3.44 21.37 -4.21
CA LEU A 598 -4.09 20.21 -4.81
C LEU A 598 -4.72 19.27 -3.77
N TRP A 599 -4.06 19.10 -2.62
CA TRP A 599 -4.63 18.36 -1.48
C TRP A 599 -5.90 19.04 -0.95
N SER A 600 -5.86 20.34 -0.69
CA SER A 600 -7.02 21.13 -0.27
C SER A 600 -8.18 21.03 -1.27
N LEU A 601 -7.88 21.08 -2.56
CA LEU A 601 -8.87 20.90 -3.64
C LEU A 601 -9.40 19.47 -3.71
N MET A 602 -8.59 18.44 -3.41
CA MET A 602 -9.02 17.04 -3.41
C MET A 602 -10.03 16.75 -2.28
N VAL A 603 -9.88 17.42 -1.13
CA VAL A 603 -10.79 17.28 0.03
C VAL A 603 -12.16 17.95 -0.21
N LEU A 604 -12.26 18.85 -1.21
CA LEU A 604 -13.50 19.52 -1.66
C LEU A 604 -14.17 20.48 -0.66
N ASN A 605 -13.56 20.78 0.49
CA ASN A 605 -14.09 21.82 1.36
C ASN A 605 -13.61 23.21 0.93
N ASN A 606 -14.51 24.20 0.86
CA ASN A 606 -14.23 25.59 0.46
C ASN A 606 -13.46 25.74 -0.87
N TRP A 607 -13.46 24.71 -1.73
CA TRP A 607 -12.67 24.71 -2.95
C TRP A 607 -13.08 25.84 -3.91
N HIS A 608 -14.38 26.16 -3.95
CA HIS A 608 -14.93 27.24 -4.77
C HIS A 608 -14.39 28.62 -4.39
N VAL A 609 -14.01 28.85 -3.12
CA VAL A 609 -13.38 30.11 -2.67
C VAL A 609 -11.98 30.24 -3.26
N ILE A 610 -11.21 29.14 -3.23
CA ILE A 610 -9.87 29.08 -3.82
C ILE A 610 -9.97 29.32 -5.33
N VAL A 611 -10.87 28.60 -6.01
CA VAL A 611 -11.03 28.71 -7.46
C VAL A 611 -11.49 30.11 -7.88
N ARG A 612 -12.44 30.72 -7.16
CA ARG A 612 -12.89 32.09 -7.44
C ARG A 612 -11.74 33.09 -7.36
N ALA A 613 -10.84 32.98 -6.38
CA ALA A 613 -9.69 33.86 -6.26
C ALA A 613 -8.77 33.82 -7.50
N PHE A 614 -8.50 32.63 -8.04
CA PHE A 614 -7.74 32.48 -9.28
C PHE A 614 -8.53 32.92 -10.52
N THR A 615 -9.83 32.63 -10.57
CA THR A 615 -10.72 33.04 -11.67
C THR A 615 -10.81 34.55 -11.78
N ASP A 616 -10.82 35.29 -10.67
CA ASP A 616 -10.89 36.75 -10.67
C ASP A 616 -9.61 37.40 -11.24
N LYS A 617 -8.46 36.71 -11.16
CA LYS A 617 -7.17 37.19 -11.69
C LYS A 617 -6.88 36.75 -13.12
N ILE A 618 -7.20 35.50 -13.47
CA ILE A 618 -6.82 34.90 -14.77
C ILE A 618 -8.02 34.81 -15.74
N GLY A 619 -9.21 34.58 -15.19
CA GLY A 619 -10.44 34.35 -15.95
C GLY A 619 -10.96 32.91 -15.88
N ARG A 620 -12.02 32.63 -16.65
CA ARG A 620 -12.83 31.40 -16.56
C ARG A 620 -12.11 30.09 -16.91
N TRP A 621 -11.00 30.15 -17.64
CA TRP A 621 -10.23 28.98 -18.05
C TRP A 621 -9.71 28.15 -16.85
N VAL A 622 -9.55 28.78 -15.69
CA VAL A 622 -9.19 28.11 -14.42
C VAL A 622 -10.17 26.99 -14.07
N HIS A 623 -11.46 27.16 -14.37
CA HIS A 623 -12.47 26.14 -14.05
C HIS A 623 -12.22 24.82 -14.80
N ILE A 624 -11.63 24.85 -16.01
CA ILE A 624 -11.29 23.62 -16.75
C ILE A 624 -10.25 22.81 -15.98
N TYR A 625 -9.18 23.46 -15.51
CA TYR A 625 -8.14 22.82 -14.70
C TYR A 625 -8.71 22.26 -13.39
N MET A 626 -9.55 23.03 -12.71
CA MET A 626 -10.08 22.67 -11.40
C MET A 626 -11.10 21.52 -11.51
N VAL A 627 -11.99 21.57 -12.50
CA VAL A 627 -12.97 20.50 -12.77
C VAL A 627 -12.26 19.23 -13.26
N SER A 628 -11.20 19.33 -14.07
CA SER A 628 -10.42 18.17 -14.49
C SER A 628 -9.70 17.50 -13.32
N TRP A 629 -9.14 18.30 -12.40
CA TRP A 629 -8.55 17.79 -11.15
C TRP A 629 -9.59 17.10 -10.27
N TRP A 630 -10.76 17.73 -10.05
CA TRP A 630 -11.85 17.13 -9.27
C TRP A 630 -12.30 15.77 -9.83
N LEU A 631 -12.50 15.68 -11.15
CA LEU A 631 -12.92 14.44 -11.80
C LEU A 631 -11.85 13.33 -11.65
N ILE A 632 -10.58 13.66 -11.87
CA ILE A 632 -9.49 12.67 -11.81
C ILE A 632 -9.16 12.27 -10.37
N ALA A 633 -8.93 13.24 -9.49
CA ALA A 633 -8.45 12.98 -8.13
C ALA A 633 -9.57 12.52 -7.19
N SER A 634 -10.62 13.33 -7.04
CA SER A 634 -11.67 13.08 -6.05
C SER A 634 -12.68 12.06 -6.53
N VAL A 635 -13.12 12.13 -7.79
CA VAL A 635 -14.13 11.19 -8.31
C VAL A 635 -13.49 9.85 -8.68
N ILE A 636 -12.47 9.83 -9.54
CA ILE A 636 -11.88 8.57 -10.04
C ILE A 636 -10.87 7.94 -9.07
N LEU A 637 -9.82 8.66 -8.65
CA LEU A 637 -8.70 8.05 -7.92
C LEU A 637 -9.04 7.73 -6.46
N LEU A 638 -9.81 8.59 -5.77
CA LEU A 638 -10.21 8.33 -4.38
C LEU A 638 -11.17 7.14 -4.30
N THR A 639 -12.14 7.03 -5.21
CA THR A 639 -13.05 5.87 -5.27
C THR A 639 -12.29 4.59 -5.60
N LEU A 640 -11.26 4.66 -6.46
CA LEU A 640 -10.36 3.54 -6.72
C LEU A 640 -9.60 3.09 -5.46
N ILE A 641 -9.09 4.03 -4.66
CA ILE A 641 -8.45 3.71 -3.38
C ILE A 641 -9.44 2.99 -2.46
N THR A 642 -10.65 3.53 -2.31
CA THR A 642 -11.71 2.91 -1.49
C THR A 642 -12.06 1.51 -1.97
N ALA A 643 -12.23 1.30 -3.28
CA ALA A 643 -12.49 -0.01 -3.86
C ALA A 643 -11.38 -1.03 -3.54
N MET A 644 -10.11 -0.61 -3.65
CA MET A 644 -8.97 -1.47 -3.33
C MET A 644 -8.84 -1.78 -1.84
N ILE A 645 -9.19 -0.82 -0.96
CA ILE A 645 -9.24 -1.07 0.49
C ILE A 645 -10.31 -2.12 0.79
N ILE A 646 -11.51 -2.01 0.19
CA ILE A 646 -12.59 -2.97 0.35
C ILE A 646 -12.16 -4.36 -0.13
N GLU A 647 -11.62 -4.50 -1.34
CA GLU A 647 -11.13 -5.79 -1.87
C GLU A 647 -10.04 -6.40 -0.99
N SER A 648 -9.09 -5.59 -0.53
CA SER A 648 -8.00 -6.06 0.34
C SER A 648 -8.53 -6.51 1.71
N PHE A 649 -9.50 -5.78 2.27
CA PHE A 649 -10.17 -6.16 3.52
C PHE A 649 -10.98 -7.45 3.36
N LEU A 650 -11.79 -7.56 2.30
CA LEU A 650 -12.57 -8.76 2.01
C LEU A 650 -11.66 -9.97 1.82
N PHE A 651 -10.55 -9.81 1.10
CA PHE A 651 -9.54 -10.85 0.92
C PHE A 651 -8.91 -11.28 2.24
N ALA A 652 -8.47 -10.32 3.07
CA ALA A 652 -7.88 -10.63 4.38
C ALA A 652 -8.87 -11.31 5.33
N ARG A 653 -10.14 -10.88 5.32
CA ARG A 653 -11.21 -11.49 6.11
C ARG A 653 -11.46 -12.93 5.68
N GLN A 654 -11.60 -13.19 4.38
CA GLN A 654 -11.77 -14.55 3.84
C GLN A 654 -10.60 -15.46 4.25
N LEU A 655 -9.38 -14.93 4.19
CA LEU A 655 -8.19 -15.67 4.58
C LEU A 655 -8.23 -16.07 6.07
N HIS A 656 -8.60 -15.13 6.94
CA HIS A 656 -8.69 -15.40 8.38
C HIS A 656 -9.80 -16.39 8.72
N THR A 657 -10.96 -16.31 8.07
CA THR A 657 -12.06 -17.26 8.26
C THR A 657 -11.60 -18.68 7.89
N ARG A 658 -10.96 -18.86 6.73
CA ARG A 658 -10.44 -20.17 6.30
C ARG A 658 -9.39 -20.72 7.27
N GLN A 659 -8.52 -19.86 7.80
CA GLN A 659 -7.55 -20.29 8.82
C GLN A 659 -8.25 -20.77 10.10
N ALA A 660 -9.31 -20.09 10.54
CA ALA A 660 -10.07 -20.51 11.71
C ALA A 660 -10.78 -21.85 11.47
N ASP A 661 -11.42 -22.04 10.31
CA ASP A 661 -12.11 -23.27 9.95
C ASP A 661 -11.15 -24.47 9.91
N LEU A 662 -9.96 -24.30 9.32
CA LEU A 662 -8.93 -25.35 9.26
C LEU A 662 -8.34 -25.68 10.63
N LEU A 663 -8.21 -24.69 11.53
CA LEU A 663 -7.80 -24.94 12.91
C LEU A 663 -8.86 -25.75 13.67
N GLN A 664 -10.14 -25.45 13.47
CA GLN A 664 -11.24 -26.22 14.04
C GLN A 664 -11.28 -27.65 13.49
N LEU A 665 -11.08 -27.83 12.18
CA LEU A 665 -10.97 -29.17 11.58
C LEU A 665 -9.81 -29.96 12.19
N ARG A 666 -8.66 -29.32 12.41
CA ARG A 666 -7.51 -29.96 13.07
C ARG A 666 -7.81 -30.32 14.52
N GLU A 667 -8.49 -29.46 15.27
CA GLU A 667 -8.91 -29.77 16.65
C GLU A 667 -9.88 -30.94 16.66
N ARG A 668 -10.86 -30.98 15.75
CA ARG A 668 -11.75 -32.13 15.56
C ARG A 668 -10.99 -33.40 15.21
N HIS A 669 -10.03 -33.35 14.28
CA HIS A 669 -9.18 -34.50 13.99
C HIS A 669 -8.30 -34.91 15.17
N ARG A 670 -7.90 -33.97 16.04
CA ARG A 670 -7.11 -34.28 17.24
C ARG A 670 -7.97 -34.92 18.34
N THR A 671 -9.22 -34.46 18.51
CA THR A 671 -10.17 -35.07 19.45
C THR A 671 -10.70 -36.41 18.94
N ASN A 672 -10.81 -36.56 17.62
CA ASN A 672 -11.33 -37.76 16.97
C ASN A 672 -10.24 -38.75 16.56
N ALA A 673 -8.95 -38.38 16.63
CA ALA A 673 -7.84 -39.32 16.53
C ALA A 673 -8.01 -40.32 17.69
N PRO A 674 -8.38 -41.59 17.39
CA PRO A 674 -8.76 -42.51 18.45
C PRO A 674 -7.58 -42.76 19.38
N ARG A 675 -7.93 -43.25 20.57
CA ARG A 675 -7.09 -43.99 21.53
C ARG A 675 -6.42 -45.25 20.92
N LEU A 676 -5.89 -45.16 19.69
CA LEU A 676 -5.17 -46.20 18.97
C LEU A 676 -3.78 -46.49 19.56
N ALA A 677 -3.32 -45.68 20.52
CA ALA A 677 -2.16 -46.02 21.36
C ALA A 677 -2.51 -46.95 22.54
N ALA A 678 -3.79 -47.27 22.78
CA ALA A 678 -4.22 -48.16 23.87
C ALA A 678 -4.54 -49.61 23.42
N VAL A 679 -4.44 -49.93 22.12
CA VAL A 679 -4.65 -51.29 21.60
C VAL A 679 -3.43 -51.74 20.78
N SER A 680 -2.25 -51.68 21.40
CA SER A 680 -1.13 -52.55 21.05
C SER A 680 -0.71 -53.23 22.35
N GLY A 681 -1.30 -54.40 22.60
CA GLY A 681 -1.07 -55.17 23.81
C GLY A 681 0.40 -55.37 24.10
N SER A 682 0.82 -54.95 25.30
CA SER A 682 2.10 -55.34 25.86
C SER A 682 2.10 -56.85 26.09
N ARG A 683 2.66 -57.63 25.16
CA ARG A 683 3.22 -58.95 25.49
C ARG A 683 4.58 -58.71 26.12
N PHE A 684 4.66 -58.87 27.43
CA PHE A 684 5.94 -59.04 28.11
C PHE A 684 6.25 -60.53 28.13
N CYS A 685 7.16 -60.96 27.25
CA CYS A 685 7.76 -62.29 27.32
C CYS A 685 9.06 -62.16 28.09
N ASN A 686 9.16 -62.80 29.26
CA ASN A 686 10.43 -63.10 29.90
C ASN A 686 10.55 -64.62 30.04
N GLY A 687 11.75 -65.15 29.81
CA GLY A 687 12.11 -66.57 29.68
C GLY A 687 11.05 -67.64 30.02
N ASN A 688 10.63 -68.38 28.99
CA ASN A 688 9.93 -69.68 29.05
C ASN A 688 8.72 -69.80 30.00
N ARG A 689 7.68 -68.97 29.82
CA ARG A 689 6.24 -69.33 29.88
C ARG A 689 5.36 -68.10 29.62
N CYS A 690 4.41 -68.19 28.68
CA CYS A 690 3.32 -67.22 28.53
C CYS A 690 2.02 -67.83 29.02
N GLY A 691 1.39 -67.25 30.04
CA GLY A 691 0.03 -67.55 30.47
C GLY A 691 -0.86 -66.30 30.34
N ARG A 692 -2.13 -66.49 29.93
CA ARG A 692 -3.19 -65.47 29.96
C ARG A 692 -3.74 -65.38 31.39
N LEU A 693 -3.85 -64.16 31.93
CA LEU A 693 -4.76 -63.86 33.03
C LEU A 693 -6.04 -63.28 32.41
N ILE A 694 -7.12 -64.03 32.57
CA ILE A 694 -8.50 -63.55 32.54
C ILE A 694 -8.77 -63.06 33.98
N ASP A 695 -9.45 -61.93 34.14
CA ASP A 695 -10.43 -61.78 35.22
C ASP A 695 -11.45 -60.66 34.90
N ASP A 696 -12.70 -61.02 35.20
CA ASP A 696 -13.93 -60.24 35.20
C ASP A 696 -13.93 -59.15 36.29
N ASP A 697 -14.65 -58.05 36.06
CA ASP A 697 -15.88 -57.67 36.81
C ASP A 697 -16.26 -56.19 36.56
N GLY A 698 -17.58 -55.95 36.50
CA GLY A 698 -18.20 -54.79 35.88
C GLY A 698 -18.45 -53.56 36.75
N MET A 699 -18.97 -52.50 36.11
CA MET A 699 -20.21 -51.82 36.51
C MET A 699 -20.67 -50.82 35.44
N GLU A 700 -21.99 -50.79 35.27
CA GLU A 700 -22.78 -49.93 34.40
C GLU A 700 -22.63 -48.43 34.73
N GLU A 701 -22.81 -47.56 33.72
CA GLU A 701 -23.87 -46.53 33.73
C GLU A 701 -23.97 -45.77 32.39
N LEU A 702 -25.11 -45.98 31.72
CA LEU A 702 -25.95 -45.05 30.95
C LEU A 702 -25.35 -44.14 29.85
N LEU A 703 -25.56 -44.58 28.61
CA LEU A 703 -25.85 -43.71 27.45
C LEU A 703 -27.37 -43.52 27.32
N PRO A 704 -27.87 -42.36 26.85
CA PRO A 704 -29.12 -42.32 26.13
C PRO A 704 -28.87 -42.51 24.62
N SER A 705 -29.60 -43.47 24.09
CA SER A 705 -29.80 -43.81 22.69
C SER A 705 -30.48 -42.68 21.91
N ALA A 706 -30.01 -42.46 20.69
CA ALA A 706 -30.83 -41.92 19.61
C ALA A 706 -30.54 -42.77 18.36
N GLU A 707 -31.49 -43.63 18.03
CA GLU A 707 -31.56 -44.37 16.78
C GLU A 707 -31.81 -43.40 15.61
N LEU A 708 -31.07 -43.53 14.52
CA LEU A 708 -31.69 -43.39 13.20
C LEU A 708 -30.98 -44.27 12.16
N SER A 709 -31.84 -45.03 11.50
CA SER A 709 -31.69 -46.03 10.45
C SER A 709 -30.64 -45.80 9.37
N ALA A 710 -30.03 -46.93 8.97
CA ALA A 710 -29.28 -47.12 7.75
C ALA A 710 -30.15 -46.90 6.50
N ASP A 711 -29.59 -46.17 5.53
CA ASP A 711 -29.84 -46.42 4.11
C ASP A 711 -28.49 -46.37 3.37
N HIS A 712 -28.24 -47.44 2.63
CA HIS A 712 -27.03 -47.68 1.85
C HIS A 712 -27.08 -46.94 0.50
N ASN A 713 -25.87 -46.67 -0.03
CA ASN A 713 -25.52 -46.46 -1.44
C ASN A 713 -25.58 -45.04 -2.01
N SER A 714 -24.44 -44.35 -1.93
CA SER A 714 -23.65 -43.87 -3.09
C SER A 714 -22.57 -42.91 -2.59
N SER A 715 -21.39 -42.89 -3.23
CA SER A 715 -20.21 -42.03 -2.98
C SER A 715 -19.07 -42.55 -2.09
N SER A 716 -18.60 -43.78 -2.31
CA SER A 716 -17.31 -44.26 -1.76
C SER A 716 -16.07 -43.90 -2.62
N ALA A 717 -16.22 -43.12 -3.70
CA ALA A 717 -15.11 -42.83 -4.63
C ALA A 717 -14.49 -41.42 -4.46
N ALA A 718 -15.08 -40.54 -3.64
CA ALA A 718 -14.63 -39.14 -3.51
C ALA A 718 -13.83 -38.85 -2.23
N VAL A 719 -13.82 -39.77 -1.25
CA VAL A 719 -13.25 -39.53 0.10
C VAL A 719 -11.88 -40.19 0.28
N ALA A 720 -11.48 -41.11 -0.60
CA ALA A 720 -10.19 -41.81 -0.50
C ALA A 720 -8.99 -41.03 -1.08
N ALA A 721 -9.21 -39.88 -1.74
CA ALA A 721 -8.15 -39.06 -2.34
C ALA A 721 -7.66 -37.90 -1.43
N GLU A 722 -8.23 -37.72 -0.24
CA GLU A 722 -7.85 -36.65 0.70
C GLU A 722 -6.98 -37.10 1.88
N THR A 723 -6.56 -38.37 1.93
CA THR A 723 -5.88 -38.95 3.10
C THR A 723 -4.38 -39.22 2.98
N GLU A 724 -3.72 -38.83 1.90
CA GLU A 724 -2.25 -38.98 1.77
C GLU A 724 -1.60 -37.63 1.45
N ASP A 725 -1.42 -36.78 2.46
CA ASP A 725 -0.35 -35.77 2.55
C ASP A 725 -0.49 -34.95 3.85
N ILE A 726 -0.35 -35.61 5.00
CA ILE A 726 -0.12 -34.94 6.27
C ILE A 726 1.23 -35.41 6.80
N LEU A 727 2.29 -34.69 6.44
CA LEU A 727 3.61 -34.87 7.03
C LEU A 727 3.52 -34.60 8.53
N ILE A 728 3.61 -35.66 9.33
CA ILE A 728 3.56 -35.66 10.78
C ILE A 728 4.88 -35.12 11.34
N THR A 729 4.90 -33.88 11.85
CA THR A 729 5.87 -33.44 12.87
C THR A 729 5.34 -32.28 13.75
N SER A 730 5.15 -32.58 15.05
CA SER A 730 5.18 -31.75 16.30
C SER A 730 4.51 -30.35 16.40
N PRO A 731 4.17 -29.87 17.63
CA PRO A 731 3.18 -28.84 17.85
C PRO A 731 3.80 -27.44 17.72
N SER A 732 3.49 -26.74 16.64
CA SER A 732 3.65 -25.29 16.58
C SER A 732 2.44 -24.66 15.89
N ASN A 733 1.88 -23.62 16.52
CA ASN A 733 0.64 -22.93 16.17
C ASN A 733 0.72 -22.10 14.87
N THR A 734 1.56 -22.46 13.91
CA THR A 734 1.65 -21.74 12.63
C THR A 734 1.77 -22.73 11.47
N VAL A 735 0.65 -22.94 10.79
CA VAL A 735 0.57 -23.70 9.53
C VAL A 735 1.14 -22.82 8.42
N ALA A 736 2.12 -23.32 7.69
CA ALA A 736 2.56 -22.71 6.44
C ALA A 736 1.60 -23.19 5.34
N PHE A 737 0.82 -22.28 4.77
CA PHE A 737 -0.14 -22.59 3.72
C PHE A 737 0.49 -22.38 2.34
N SER A 738 0.16 -23.27 1.39
CA SER A 738 0.38 -22.98 -0.02
C SER A 738 -0.61 -21.92 -0.50
N PHE A 739 -0.14 -20.97 -1.32
CA PHE A 739 -1.00 -19.97 -1.95
C PHE A 739 -2.17 -20.64 -2.70
N ALA A 740 -1.95 -21.79 -3.35
CA ALA A 740 -3.02 -22.52 -4.06
C ALA A 740 -4.12 -23.06 -3.11
N GLN A 741 -3.75 -23.57 -1.94
CA GLN A 741 -4.70 -24.05 -0.92
C GLN A 741 -5.52 -22.90 -0.31
N MET A 742 -4.96 -21.68 -0.25
CA MET A 742 -5.72 -20.49 0.15
C MET A 742 -6.82 -20.09 -0.84
N PHE A 743 -6.82 -20.58 -2.08
CA PHE A 743 -7.71 -20.17 -3.16
C PHE A 743 -8.54 -21.31 -3.79
N SER A 744 -8.58 -22.50 -3.17
CA SER A 744 -9.16 -23.75 -3.72
C SER A 744 -10.63 -23.72 -4.17
N GLY A 745 -11.36 -22.63 -3.94
CA GLY A 745 -12.72 -22.44 -4.47
C GLY A 745 -12.81 -21.80 -5.85
N GLY A 746 -11.69 -21.36 -6.46
CA GLY A 746 -11.71 -20.74 -7.79
C GLY A 746 -10.38 -20.76 -8.57
N PHE A 747 -9.36 -21.42 -8.03
CA PHE A 747 -8.07 -21.59 -8.71
C PHE A 747 -7.99 -23.01 -9.29
N GLU A 748 -8.20 -23.14 -10.59
CA GLU A 748 -7.83 -24.35 -11.33
C GLU A 748 -6.33 -24.35 -11.60
N GLU A 749 -5.66 -25.48 -11.35
CA GLU A 749 -4.26 -25.63 -11.74
C GLU A 749 -4.15 -25.61 -13.28
N PRO A 750 -3.18 -24.87 -13.84
CA PRO A 750 -2.99 -24.84 -15.29
C PRO A 750 -2.63 -26.24 -15.79
N THR A 751 -3.32 -26.67 -16.84
CA THR A 751 -3.09 -27.98 -17.46
C THR A 751 -1.71 -28.01 -18.14
N ASN A 752 -1.13 -29.20 -18.26
CA ASN A 752 0.16 -29.37 -18.93
C ASN A 752 0.11 -28.88 -20.39
N GLU A 753 -1.00 -29.08 -21.09
CA GLU A 753 -1.20 -28.58 -22.46
C GLU A 753 -1.18 -27.05 -22.56
N GLU A 754 -1.75 -26.36 -21.57
CA GLU A 754 -1.75 -24.90 -21.52
C GLU A 754 -0.35 -24.35 -21.28
N LEU A 755 0.43 -25.01 -20.41
CA LEU A 755 1.83 -24.67 -20.18
C LEU A 755 2.68 -24.90 -21.44
N VAL A 756 2.47 -26.02 -22.14
CA VAL A 756 3.17 -26.38 -23.39
C VAL A 756 2.83 -25.40 -24.51
N ARG A 757 1.55 -25.11 -24.76
CA ARG A 757 1.13 -24.10 -25.75
C ARG A 757 1.70 -22.72 -25.48
N HIS A 758 1.96 -22.39 -24.21
CA HIS A 758 2.61 -21.14 -23.87
C HIS A 758 4.13 -21.19 -24.09
N LEU A 759 4.76 -22.35 -23.94
CA LEU A 759 6.19 -22.55 -24.20
C LEU A 759 6.53 -22.60 -25.69
N GLU A 760 5.64 -23.15 -26.53
CA GLU A 760 5.79 -23.23 -27.99
C GLU A 760 5.87 -21.85 -28.66
N ARG A 761 5.32 -20.81 -28.04
CA ARG A 761 5.43 -19.42 -28.54
C ARG A 761 6.83 -18.83 -28.41
N TYR A 762 7.78 -19.53 -27.79
CA TYR A 762 9.15 -19.07 -27.62
C TYR A 762 10.08 -19.79 -28.60
N ALA A 763 10.84 -19.04 -29.40
CA ALA A 763 11.69 -19.61 -30.44
C ALA A 763 12.74 -20.61 -29.91
N GLU A 764 13.37 -20.31 -28.76
CA GLU A 764 14.41 -21.17 -28.16
C GLU A 764 13.84 -22.37 -27.38
N LEU A 765 12.70 -22.21 -26.71
CA LEU A 765 12.08 -23.25 -25.86
C LEU A 765 11.08 -24.11 -26.65
N GLY A 766 10.41 -23.56 -27.66
CA GLY A 766 9.47 -24.26 -28.52
C GLY A 766 10.15 -25.40 -29.28
N GLY A 767 11.38 -25.18 -29.77
CA GLY A 767 12.18 -26.24 -30.40
C GLY A 767 12.65 -27.37 -29.47
N LEU A 768 12.65 -27.13 -28.14
CA LEU A 768 12.96 -28.15 -27.11
C LEU A 768 11.72 -28.93 -26.67
N VAL A 769 10.54 -28.33 -26.82
CA VAL A 769 9.23 -28.91 -26.45
C VAL A 769 8.61 -29.67 -27.62
N SER A 770 8.85 -29.23 -28.87
CA SER A 770 8.40 -29.92 -30.09
C SER A 770 9.23 -31.15 -30.47
N ARG A 771 10.32 -31.41 -29.72
CA ARG A 771 11.19 -32.60 -29.80
C ARG A 771 10.99 -33.44 -28.56
#